data_AF-A0A9N8DS86-F1
#
_entry.id   AF-A0A9N8DS86-F1
#
_cell.length_a   1.000
_cell.length_b   1.000
_cell.length_c   1.000
_cell.angle_alpha   90.00
_cell.angle_beta   90.00
_cell.angle_gamma   90.00
#
_symmetry.space_group_name_H-M   'P 1'
#
loop_
_entity.id
_entity.type
_entity.pdbx_description
1 polymer ?
#
loop_
_entity_poly.entity_id
_entity_poly.type
_entity_poly.pdbx_seq_one_letter_code
_entity_poly.pdbx_strand_id
1 'polypeptide(L)'
;MSTEIPTDVRAPEFRFSVVDVHHGYDGEENPELVAKTAAWKPVTPSSTTGSCISPPRVPESCNATTACQCSALVDDDTTTTSFTNHSDDKLYGRRDEEARLQAAYQRCQSALRRPELTLITGESGKGKSCLAHSLRRRVEADHGFFVSGKFDQLERPETCYPLVRAASSLIEQLLERMTDTTTCTTACSCNQQQQHYQAIHQALQEIADTEPLLVDMIPSLRQFQTTTNSTTTTTGTHHTTSSADAPKIVALAFGRFLQAVCSPDVPLVFFLDDIQWAKAAPLEIVRELLMMNTTNENDNDNTTTTPGFMLLASCRGNEVPMEHHLSVLLRELETTSVAITDIRLDNLTLEAVNEMVRDQLTELVVSTETPVGTTRRLAQHIWEQTRGNTFFTIQLIQRIRHDHQQQTTVSVSSHDGAMITNNMQQYHYESALDLVTETILRLPKDVQEVLTIASCFGAEFHSVLLEELVDFDIREALEIAQDEQIIAKTTTTPTTATTSTSSSDSTDTTNQNTATYRFLHDQFQFAAFSLIPQQEQASMHLKIGRKLWNELNEAELASFGFAVVRQIRLGSHLLVDEGERYRVADLLLQAGVHATHTSAFDEAASHYELGISLLPTRRRCCWRDEYHITLQLYLRAAEVSYCIGNHERVEALTDMVLTNARNNKDKIGASITRMESLAATNQTKRALELALSVLAENGYRLPKKGSIANILFQLFKTKRKLKRYSNEQIRRMPTIDDGVTLDMMKIFNLAVVYSIYCEPLFFPIVTMVAVQTALKKGLCGASAVPYAAISMLLCCHFGEVDLGFRLGRLSLDIVDDTKALHWQPRVLVLVHTFVFLTRDSLTDQLAPLLTGHRRALANGDTEMAMTAAQLRSGIGLHASIPLKPLISDMKLYLRMMQAHGQTLSMQFLLPMLQSALNLVHGSENPAMLTGDIMDEEHVYVKYSKLMMACLFGDFALAETFARDVPNWPIVGFTVFIRVGIFLYAGVSLAAASSGSKRARLRSVRQYLGKLKSLVRSSEGRYDPQVCILEAEALGVRGETDAAVAKFQLAIDLARDQNLHAIVGLACERAWTILQQAGSCVEASKYLVQATEAFQKWGADAKVKQLAPSLPPECRQSFIEHLDVSQ
;
A
#
# COMPACT_ATOMS: atom_id res chain seq x y z
N MET A 1 43.55 52.81 -11.15
CA MET A 1 42.12 52.52 -10.90
C MET A 1 41.33 53.09 -12.07
N SER A 2 40.23 52.42 -12.45
CA SER A 2 39.08 52.93 -13.24
C SER A 2 39.32 53.71 -14.54
N THR A 3 38.96 53.10 -15.68
CA THR A 3 38.47 53.67 -16.98
C THR A 3 38.36 52.49 -17.99
N GLU A 4 37.44 52.39 -18.96
CA GLU A 4 36.26 53.20 -19.39
C GLU A 4 35.42 52.45 -20.47
N ILE A 5 34.13 52.82 -20.71
CA ILE A 5 33.32 52.66 -21.97
C ILE A 5 32.84 51.19 -22.33
N PRO A 6 31.68 50.90 -23.01
CA PRO A 6 30.27 51.33 -22.82
C PRO A 6 29.23 50.15 -23.00
N THR A 7 27.97 50.50 -23.29
CA THR A 7 26.84 49.70 -23.88
C THR A 7 27.25 48.72 -25.03
N ASP A 8 26.57 47.59 -25.31
CA ASP A 8 25.14 47.50 -25.71
C ASP A 8 24.58 46.06 -25.96
N VAL A 9 23.24 45.92 -25.98
CA VAL A 9 22.40 45.00 -26.82
C VAL A 9 22.19 43.47 -26.49
N ARG A 10 20.92 43.19 -26.08
CA ARG A 10 19.96 42.06 -26.38
C ARG A 10 19.90 40.74 -25.58
N ALA A 11 18.75 40.58 -24.91
CA ALA A 11 18.01 39.33 -24.63
C ALA A 11 17.16 38.89 -25.88
N PRO A 12 16.34 37.80 -25.87
CA PRO A 12 15.28 37.44 -24.90
C PRO A 12 15.60 36.16 -24.10
N GLU A 13 15.21 35.96 -22.84
CA GLU A 13 13.86 35.91 -22.23
C GLU A 13 12.97 34.73 -22.69
N PHE A 14 12.73 33.79 -21.77
CA PHE A 14 11.41 33.66 -21.13
C PHE A 14 11.58 33.12 -19.69
N ARG A 15 10.96 33.80 -18.72
CA ARG A 15 10.80 33.38 -17.31
C ARG A 15 9.33 33.57 -16.95
N PHE A 16 8.79 32.68 -16.12
CA PHE A 16 7.67 33.02 -15.25
C PHE A 16 8.12 32.90 -13.80
N SER A 17 7.78 33.90 -13.01
CA SER A 17 8.25 34.12 -11.64
C SER A 17 7.16 33.90 -10.61
N VAL A 18 7.53 33.21 -9.53
CA VAL A 18 6.79 33.20 -8.25
C VAL A 18 6.78 34.61 -7.67
N VAL A 19 5.68 35.01 -7.00
CA VAL A 19 5.60 36.20 -6.14
C VAL A 19 4.83 35.86 -4.88
N ASP A 20 5.47 36.07 -3.72
CA ASP A 20 4.87 36.03 -2.38
C ASP A 20 3.88 37.19 -2.15
N VAL A 21 2.89 36.99 -1.28
CA VAL A 21 2.16 38.10 -0.62
C VAL A 21 1.94 37.80 0.85
N HIS A 22 2.26 38.77 1.72
CA HIS A 22 1.99 38.71 3.16
C HIS A 22 1.42 40.06 3.65
N HIS A 23 0.45 39.96 4.57
CA HIS A 23 -0.12 41.02 5.44
C HIS A 23 -1.02 42.13 4.86
N GLY A 24 -2.13 42.36 5.58
CA GLY A 24 -3.01 43.54 5.54
C GLY A 24 -4.28 43.28 6.36
N TYR A 25 -4.54 44.09 7.40
CA TYR A 25 -5.74 44.02 8.28
C TYR A 25 -6.59 45.29 8.11
N ASP A 26 -7.81 45.28 8.67
CA ASP A 26 -8.75 46.39 8.92
C ASP A 26 -9.69 46.87 7.77
N GLY A 27 -10.97 47.13 8.14
CA GLY A 27 -11.92 47.95 7.38
C GLY A 27 -13.38 47.43 7.35
N GLU A 28 -14.30 48.08 8.06
CA GLU A 28 -15.75 47.80 8.07
C GLU A 28 -16.51 48.49 6.91
N GLU A 29 -17.66 47.93 6.47
CA GLU A 29 -19.00 48.59 6.33
C GLU A 29 -19.96 47.83 5.37
N ASN A 30 -21.26 48.13 5.47
CA ASN A 30 -22.45 47.46 4.89
C ASN A 30 -23.49 48.58 4.55
N PRO A 31 -24.68 48.39 3.91
CA PRO A 31 -25.19 47.44 2.90
C PRO A 31 -25.82 48.12 1.63
N GLU A 32 -26.43 47.30 0.76
CA GLU A 32 -27.74 47.52 0.06
C GLU A 32 -27.89 48.16 -1.35
N LEU A 33 -29.02 47.76 -1.98
CA LEU A 33 -29.72 48.27 -3.19
C LEU A 33 -29.20 47.95 -4.62
N VAL A 34 -30.03 47.25 -5.42
CA VAL A 34 -30.72 47.83 -6.61
C VAL A 34 -31.92 46.95 -7.05
N ALA A 35 -32.92 47.61 -7.62
CA ALA A 35 -34.29 47.15 -7.87
C ALA A 35 -34.55 46.38 -9.20
N LYS A 36 -35.72 45.72 -9.27
CA LYS A 36 -36.86 45.89 -10.24
C LYS A 36 -36.55 46.32 -11.70
N THR A 37 -37.26 45.98 -12.78
CA THR A 37 -38.55 45.29 -13.05
C THR A 37 -38.72 45.22 -14.59
N ALA A 38 -39.48 44.26 -15.15
CA ALA A 38 -40.52 44.51 -16.17
C ALA A 38 -41.21 43.21 -16.60
N ALA A 39 -42.51 43.29 -16.91
CA ALA A 39 -43.34 42.18 -17.42
C ALA A 39 -43.70 42.40 -18.89
N TRP A 40 -44.29 41.39 -19.55
CA TRP A 40 -45.36 41.59 -20.55
C TRP A 40 -46.27 40.34 -20.67
N LYS A 41 -47.53 40.61 -21.01
CA LYS A 41 -48.70 39.74 -21.29
C LYS A 41 -49.53 40.52 -22.35
N PRO A 42 -50.66 40.05 -22.94
CA PRO A 42 -51.47 38.86 -22.64
C PRO A 42 -51.97 38.07 -23.91
N VAL A 43 -52.90 37.12 -23.69
CA VAL A 43 -54.19 36.90 -24.41
C VAL A 43 -54.51 35.42 -24.71
N THR A 44 -55.62 34.97 -24.13
CA THR A 44 -56.41 33.72 -24.30
C THR A 44 -57.52 33.91 -25.38
N PRO A 45 -58.30 32.92 -25.90
CA PRO A 45 -58.91 31.79 -25.15
C PRO A 45 -59.26 30.46 -25.91
N SER A 46 -59.81 29.49 -25.16
CA SER A 46 -60.87 28.49 -25.52
C SER A 46 -60.73 27.58 -26.78
N SER A 47 -61.26 26.35 -26.86
CA SER A 47 -61.84 25.37 -25.90
C SER A 47 -62.17 24.06 -26.65
N THR A 48 -62.53 23.00 -25.90
CA THR A 48 -63.47 21.90 -26.27
C THR A 48 -63.17 20.87 -27.40
N THR A 49 -63.39 19.59 -27.02
CA THR A 49 -63.87 18.42 -27.84
C THR A 49 -63.00 17.90 -29.02
N GLY A 50 -62.89 16.59 -29.28
CA GLY A 50 -63.35 15.40 -28.54
C GLY A 50 -63.80 14.24 -29.46
N SER A 51 -63.27 13.02 -29.26
CA SER A 51 -63.75 11.74 -29.84
C SER A 51 -63.60 11.61 -31.39
N CYS A 52 -63.68 10.45 -32.07
CA CYS A 52 -63.80 9.03 -31.68
C CYS A 52 -63.50 8.12 -32.91
N ILE A 53 -63.69 6.79 -32.74
CA ILE A 53 -63.94 5.74 -33.77
C ILE A 53 -62.73 5.07 -34.49
N SER A 54 -62.68 3.75 -34.28
CA SER A 54 -61.83 2.68 -34.84
C SER A 54 -62.34 2.18 -36.23
N PRO A 55 -62.17 0.90 -36.63
CA PRO A 55 -60.97 0.16 -37.09
C PRO A 55 -61.12 -0.20 -38.62
N PRO A 56 -60.39 -1.17 -39.23
CA PRO A 56 -60.84 -2.59 -39.16
C PRO A 56 -59.79 -3.73 -39.36
N ARG A 57 -59.92 -4.77 -38.51
CA ARG A 57 -60.02 -6.23 -38.82
C ARG A 57 -59.03 -7.00 -39.76
N VAL A 58 -58.42 -8.07 -39.19
CA VAL A 58 -58.46 -9.52 -39.61
C VAL A 58 -57.66 -9.92 -40.90
N PRO A 59 -57.19 -11.18 -41.15
CA PRO A 59 -57.17 -12.45 -40.38
C PRO A 59 -55.81 -13.20 -40.18
N GLU A 60 -55.75 -14.01 -39.11
CA GLU A 60 -55.45 -15.47 -38.98
C GLU A 60 -54.30 -16.25 -39.69
N SER A 61 -53.93 -17.36 -39.00
CA SER A 61 -53.17 -18.56 -39.44
C SER A 61 -51.65 -18.38 -39.60
N CYS A 62 -50.75 -19.33 -39.30
CA CYS A 62 -50.78 -20.74 -38.87
C CYS A 62 -49.48 -21.04 -38.07
N ASN A 63 -49.23 -22.14 -37.33
CA ASN A 63 -49.94 -23.41 -37.06
C ASN A 63 -49.47 -24.00 -35.69
N ALA A 64 -49.87 -25.22 -35.32
CA ALA A 64 -49.37 -25.99 -34.16
C ALA A 64 -48.55 -27.24 -34.57
N THR A 65 -47.74 -27.81 -33.66
CA THR A 65 -47.81 -29.25 -33.24
C THR A 65 -46.72 -29.73 -32.23
N THR A 66 -47.18 -30.31 -31.10
CA THR A 66 -46.65 -31.49 -30.34
C THR A 66 -45.22 -31.53 -29.74
N ALA A 67 -44.93 -32.20 -28.59
CA ALA A 67 -45.75 -32.85 -27.53
C ALA A 67 -44.86 -33.35 -26.33
N CYS A 68 -45.52 -33.97 -25.32
CA CYS A 68 -45.01 -34.64 -24.08
C CYS A 68 -44.78 -33.69 -22.87
N GLN A 69 -45.47 -33.73 -21.72
CA GLN A 69 -46.03 -34.81 -20.84
C GLN A 69 -44.94 -35.76 -20.29
N CYS A 70 -44.82 -36.12 -19.00
CA CYS A 70 -45.61 -35.91 -17.75
C CYS A 70 -44.72 -36.32 -16.52
N SER A 71 -45.05 -36.28 -15.21
CA SER A 71 -46.21 -35.82 -14.39
C SER A 71 -45.99 -36.02 -12.86
N ALA A 72 -46.51 -35.12 -12.00
CA ALA A 72 -47.14 -35.36 -10.66
C ALA A 72 -47.62 -33.99 -10.11
N LEU A 73 -48.88 -33.77 -9.69
CA LEU A 73 -49.61 -34.30 -8.51
C LEU A 73 -48.85 -33.99 -7.20
N VAL A 74 -49.08 -32.86 -6.50
CA VAL A 74 -50.29 -32.29 -5.84
C VAL A 74 -50.66 -33.00 -4.53
N ASP A 75 -50.43 -32.29 -3.42
CA ASP A 75 -51.27 -32.10 -2.22
C ASP A 75 -50.61 -30.89 -1.49
N ASP A 76 -51.15 -29.67 -1.51
CA ASP A 76 -52.30 -29.13 -0.76
C ASP A 76 -51.96 -28.78 0.70
N ASP A 77 -51.53 -27.54 0.94
CA ASP A 77 -51.43 -26.93 2.27
C ASP A 77 -51.65 -25.41 2.19
N THR A 78 -52.31 -24.84 3.19
CA THR A 78 -52.96 -23.51 3.08
C THR A 78 -51.97 -22.33 3.08
N THR A 79 -51.72 -21.73 1.91
CA THR A 79 -50.92 -20.50 1.81
C THR A 79 -51.74 -19.23 2.01
N THR A 80 -51.50 -18.55 3.14
CA THR A 80 -51.75 -17.11 3.26
C THR A 80 -50.93 -16.38 2.19
N THR A 81 -51.58 -15.67 1.27
CA THR A 81 -50.91 -15.11 0.07
C THR A 81 -50.09 -13.86 0.39
N SER A 82 -48.81 -14.04 0.74
CA SER A 82 -47.80 -12.98 0.71
C SER A 82 -47.37 -12.72 -0.75
N PHE A 83 -47.89 -11.67 -1.37
CA PHE A 83 -47.55 -11.29 -2.75
C PHE A 83 -46.16 -10.64 -2.84
N THR A 84 -45.12 -11.44 -3.06
CA THR A 84 -43.78 -10.95 -3.42
C THR A 84 -43.74 -10.56 -4.90
N ASN A 85 -43.99 -9.28 -5.20
CA ASN A 85 -43.95 -8.76 -6.58
C ASN A 85 -42.51 -8.78 -7.15
N HIS A 86 -42.21 -9.73 -8.04
CA HIS A 86 -40.93 -9.84 -8.77
C HIS A 86 -40.78 -8.80 -9.93
N SER A 87 -41.05 -7.51 -9.67
CA SER A 87 -41.03 -6.46 -10.71
C SER A 87 -39.77 -5.57 -10.76
N ASP A 88 -38.85 -5.73 -9.81
CA ASP A 88 -37.95 -4.63 -9.42
C ASP A 88 -36.63 -4.52 -10.22
N ASP A 89 -36.38 -5.42 -11.18
CA ASP A 89 -35.15 -5.42 -11.99
C ASP A 89 -35.17 -4.46 -13.19
N LYS A 90 -36.31 -3.84 -13.52
CA LYS A 90 -36.45 -3.08 -14.77
C LYS A 90 -35.87 -1.65 -14.65
N LEU A 91 -34.76 -1.40 -15.35
CA LEU A 91 -34.20 -0.05 -15.50
C LEU A 91 -35.00 0.80 -16.51
N TYR A 92 -35.92 1.63 -16.00
CA TYR A 92 -36.71 2.55 -16.83
C TYR A 92 -35.86 3.71 -17.37
N GLY A 93 -35.84 3.87 -18.69
CA GLY A 93 -35.21 5.01 -19.36
C GLY A 93 -33.67 5.06 -19.33
N ARG A 94 -32.97 3.98 -18.95
CA ARG A 94 -31.49 3.95 -18.77
C ARG A 94 -30.70 3.17 -19.81
N ARG A 95 -31.27 2.91 -20.98
CA ARG A 95 -30.67 2.00 -21.99
C ARG A 95 -29.29 2.48 -22.49
N ASP A 96 -29.10 3.79 -22.61
CA ASP A 96 -27.85 4.38 -23.10
C ASP A 96 -26.76 4.38 -22.01
N GLU A 97 -27.14 4.58 -20.74
CA GLU A 97 -26.24 4.43 -19.59
C GLU A 97 -25.85 2.96 -19.36
N GLU A 98 -26.79 2.03 -19.46
CA GLU A 98 -26.56 0.59 -19.35
C GLU A 98 -25.63 0.08 -20.46
N ALA A 99 -25.88 0.47 -21.71
CA ALA A 99 -25.01 0.12 -22.84
C ALA A 99 -23.58 0.65 -22.67
N ARG A 100 -23.40 1.85 -22.11
CA ARG A 100 -22.07 2.39 -21.78
C ARG A 100 -21.37 1.62 -20.66
N LEU A 101 -22.09 1.19 -19.63
CA LEU A 101 -21.56 0.38 -18.53
C LEU A 101 -21.14 -1.02 -19.03
N GLN A 102 -21.97 -1.67 -19.83
CA GLN A 102 -21.63 -2.95 -20.47
C GLN A 102 -20.41 -2.82 -21.39
N ALA A 103 -20.31 -1.74 -22.17
CA ALA A 103 -19.16 -1.47 -23.02
C ALA A 103 -17.87 -1.22 -22.23
N ALA A 104 -17.95 -0.67 -21.00
CA ALA A 104 -16.80 -0.55 -20.10
C ALA A 104 -16.33 -1.92 -19.59
N TYR A 105 -17.27 -2.73 -19.09
CA TYR A 105 -16.98 -4.09 -18.63
C TYR A 105 -16.33 -4.97 -19.73
N GLN A 106 -16.83 -4.91 -20.96
CA GLN A 106 -16.25 -5.61 -22.11
C GLN A 106 -14.82 -5.17 -22.43
N ARG A 107 -14.43 -3.92 -22.16
CA ARG A 107 -13.03 -3.47 -22.31
C ARG A 107 -12.12 -4.12 -21.28
N CYS A 108 -12.57 -4.21 -20.02
CA CYS A 108 -11.80 -4.80 -18.92
C CYS A 108 -11.52 -6.30 -19.09
N GLN A 109 -12.36 -7.04 -19.83
CA GLN A 109 -12.12 -8.45 -20.20
C GLN A 109 -11.04 -8.61 -21.29
N SER A 110 -10.68 -7.55 -22.04
CA SER A 110 -9.70 -7.66 -23.14
C SER A 110 -8.26 -7.57 -22.64
N ALA A 111 -7.43 -8.56 -23.00
CA ALA A 111 -6.02 -8.69 -22.53
C ALA A 111 -5.04 -7.59 -23.02
N LEU A 112 -5.53 -6.53 -23.69
CA LEU A 112 -4.74 -5.50 -24.37
C LEU A 112 -5.26 -4.09 -24.06
N ARG A 113 -5.36 -3.68 -22.77
CA ARG A 113 -5.55 -2.27 -22.40
C ARG A 113 -5.26 -1.88 -20.94
N ARG A 114 -5.08 -0.57 -20.78
CA ARG A 114 -4.84 0.22 -19.57
C ARG A 114 -5.88 -0.01 -18.45
N PRO A 115 -5.54 0.30 -17.17
CA PRO A 115 -6.52 0.28 -16.08
C PRO A 115 -7.69 1.23 -16.39
N GLU A 116 -8.92 0.85 -16.05
CA GLU A 116 -10.11 1.68 -16.27
C GLU A 116 -10.89 1.89 -14.96
N LEU A 117 -11.15 3.16 -14.62
CA LEU A 117 -12.08 3.60 -13.59
C LEU A 117 -13.38 4.00 -14.27
N THR A 118 -14.48 3.28 -14.00
CA THR A 118 -15.81 3.72 -14.42
C THR A 118 -16.50 4.45 -13.29
N LEU A 119 -16.93 5.69 -13.54
CA LEU A 119 -17.59 6.56 -12.58
C LEU A 119 -19.06 6.75 -12.98
N ILE A 120 -19.99 6.51 -12.06
CA ILE A 120 -21.42 6.78 -12.25
C ILE A 120 -21.76 8.06 -11.48
N THR A 121 -21.97 9.16 -12.19
CA THR A 121 -22.16 10.49 -11.58
C THR A 121 -23.64 10.90 -11.53
N GLY A 122 -24.11 11.40 -10.39
CA GLY A 122 -25.46 11.94 -10.25
C GLY A 122 -25.88 12.24 -8.81
N GLU A 123 -26.83 13.16 -8.65
CA GLU A 123 -27.42 13.55 -7.35
C GLU A 123 -28.07 12.36 -6.61
N SER A 124 -28.44 12.59 -5.34
CA SER A 124 -29.10 11.59 -4.51
C SER A 124 -30.43 11.10 -5.12
N GLY A 125 -30.73 9.80 -4.97
CA GLY A 125 -31.98 9.19 -5.45
C GLY A 125 -32.12 9.00 -6.97
N LYS A 126 -31.09 9.28 -7.80
CA LYS A 126 -31.20 9.10 -9.27
C LYS A 126 -31.10 7.66 -9.78
N GLY A 127 -30.68 6.70 -8.93
CA GLY A 127 -30.56 5.27 -9.29
C GLY A 127 -29.14 4.79 -9.61
N LYS A 128 -28.09 5.50 -9.14
CA LYS A 128 -26.68 5.15 -9.39
C LYS A 128 -26.34 3.70 -9.03
N SER A 129 -26.68 3.30 -7.79
CA SER A 129 -26.41 1.97 -7.26
C SER A 129 -27.17 0.88 -8.01
N CYS A 130 -28.41 1.14 -8.45
CA CYS A 130 -29.19 0.19 -9.25
C CYS A 130 -28.56 -0.02 -10.64
N LEU A 131 -28.09 1.06 -11.30
CA LEU A 131 -27.35 0.94 -12.56
C LEU A 131 -26.07 0.10 -12.37
N ALA A 132 -25.30 0.35 -11.30
CA ALA A 132 -24.10 -0.43 -11.00
C ALA A 132 -24.41 -1.93 -10.80
N HIS A 133 -25.43 -2.25 -10.00
CA HIS A 133 -25.83 -3.63 -9.72
C HIS A 133 -26.44 -4.36 -10.92
N SER A 134 -26.95 -3.67 -11.94
CA SER A 134 -27.43 -4.31 -13.17
C SER A 134 -26.34 -5.14 -13.87
N LEU A 135 -25.07 -4.75 -13.70
CA LEU A 135 -23.92 -5.46 -14.24
C LEU A 135 -23.65 -6.81 -13.55
N ARG A 136 -24.11 -6.99 -12.30
CA ARG A 136 -23.85 -8.18 -11.46
C ARG A 136 -24.20 -9.49 -12.16
N ARG A 137 -25.40 -9.59 -12.73
CA ARG A 137 -25.89 -10.78 -13.46
C ARG A 137 -24.99 -11.14 -14.64
N ARG A 138 -24.44 -10.13 -15.33
CA ARG A 138 -23.54 -10.35 -16.47
C ARG A 138 -22.17 -10.85 -15.99
N VAL A 139 -21.65 -10.28 -14.91
CA VAL A 139 -20.37 -10.68 -14.31
C VAL A 139 -20.43 -12.12 -13.80
N GLU A 140 -21.49 -12.48 -13.09
CA GLU A 140 -21.70 -13.83 -12.57
C GLU A 140 -21.91 -14.86 -13.69
N ALA A 141 -22.58 -14.48 -14.79
CA ALA A 141 -22.72 -15.31 -15.99
C ALA A 141 -21.38 -15.53 -16.73
N ASP A 142 -20.49 -14.53 -16.71
CA ASP A 142 -19.12 -14.62 -17.24
C ASP A 142 -18.14 -15.21 -16.19
N HIS A 143 -18.64 -16.03 -15.25
CA HIS A 143 -17.93 -16.71 -14.14
C HIS A 143 -17.16 -15.80 -13.17
N GLY A 144 -17.29 -14.49 -13.31
CA GLY A 144 -16.64 -13.50 -12.47
C GLY A 144 -17.27 -13.33 -11.08
N PHE A 145 -16.77 -12.32 -10.37
CA PHE A 145 -17.25 -11.90 -9.06
C PHE A 145 -17.64 -10.42 -9.08
N PHE A 146 -18.75 -10.09 -8.43
CA PHE A 146 -19.18 -8.71 -8.19
C PHE A 146 -19.22 -8.47 -6.69
N VAL A 147 -18.42 -7.52 -6.21
CA VAL A 147 -18.33 -7.16 -4.79
C VAL A 147 -18.53 -5.67 -4.60
N SER A 148 -19.13 -5.29 -3.49
CA SER A 148 -19.50 -3.89 -3.23
C SER A 148 -19.15 -3.44 -1.82
N GLY A 149 -18.58 -2.24 -1.71
CA GLY A 149 -18.45 -1.47 -0.48
C GLY A 149 -19.14 -0.12 -0.63
N LYS A 150 -19.79 0.38 0.43
CA LYS A 150 -20.41 1.70 0.44
C LYS A 150 -19.74 2.58 1.50
N PHE A 151 -19.45 3.84 1.16
CA PHE A 151 -19.12 4.86 2.14
C PHE A 151 -20.42 5.56 2.60
N ASP A 152 -20.72 5.51 3.90
CA ASP A 152 -21.89 6.18 4.50
C ASP A 152 -21.51 7.59 4.98
N GLN A 153 -22.40 8.57 4.77
CA GLN A 153 -22.26 9.97 5.18
C GLN A 153 -22.33 10.16 6.71
N LEU A 154 -23.08 9.30 7.40
CA LEU A 154 -23.30 9.32 8.85
C LEU A 154 -22.31 8.41 9.61
N GLU A 155 -21.52 7.62 8.88
CA GLU A 155 -20.32 6.97 9.39
C GLU A 155 -19.10 7.87 9.20
N ARG A 156 -17.99 7.58 9.90
CA ARG A 156 -16.75 8.33 9.72
C ARG A 156 -15.98 7.74 8.53
N PRO A 157 -15.76 8.49 7.44
CA PRO A 157 -15.06 7.98 6.25
C PRO A 157 -13.53 7.90 6.42
N GLU A 158 -13.07 7.76 7.65
CA GLU A 158 -11.66 7.61 8.06
C GLU A 158 -11.15 6.18 7.83
N THR A 159 -12.05 5.21 7.64
CA THR A 159 -11.73 3.78 7.63
C THR A 159 -11.61 3.19 6.23
N CYS A 160 -10.78 2.15 6.09
CA CYS A 160 -10.73 1.30 4.89
C CYS A 160 -11.86 0.25 4.87
N TYR A 161 -12.86 0.37 5.76
CA TYR A 161 -13.91 -0.63 5.98
C TYR A 161 -14.68 -1.00 4.69
N PRO A 162 -15.05 -0.08 3.79
CA PRO A 162 -15.73 -0.46 2.55
C PRO A 162 -14.89 -1.35 1.62
N LEU A 163 -13.56 -1.15 1.58
CA LEU A 163 -12.63 -1.99 0.82
C LEU A 163 -12.48 -3.37 1.47
N VAL A 164 -12.26 -3.40 2.80
CA VAL A 164 -12.15 -4.62 3.61
C VAL A 164 -13.42 -5.48 3.48
N ARG A 165 -14.60 -4.85 3.55
CA ARG A 165 -15.89 -5.53 3.44
C ARG A 165 -16.09 -6.16 2.06
N ALA A 166 -15.80 -5.42 1.00
CA ALA A 166 -15.89 -5.95 -0.36
C ALA A 166 -14.91 -7.13 -0.59
N ALA A 167 -13.71 -7.06 -0.04
CA ALA A 167 -12.76 -8.18 -0.07
C ALA A 167 -13.18 -9.38 0.81
N SER A 168 -13.83 -9.14 1.95
CA SER A 168 -14.39 -10.19 2.80
C SER A 168 -15.50 -10.96 2.06
N SER A 169 -16.40 -10.22 1.40
CA SER A 169 -17.44 -10.82 0.55
C SER A 169 -16.87 -11.56 -0.67
N LEU A 170 -15.73 -11.13 -1.22
CA LEU A 170 -15.03 -11.88 -2.28
C LEU A 170 -14.57 -13.26 -1.78
N ILE A 171 -14.03 -13.31 -0.56
CA ILE A 171 -13.58 -14.57 0.07
C ILE A 171 -14.76 -15.49 0.36
N GLU A 172 -15.88 -14.96 0.87
CA GLU A 172 -17.11 -15.71 1.10
C GLU A 172 -17.62 -16.35 -0.22
N GLN A 173 -17.76 -15.55 -1.28
CA GLN A 173 -18.19 -16.04 -2.61
C GLN A 173 -17.21 -17.06 -3.22
N LEU A 174 -15.90 -16.92 -2.96
CA LEU A 174 -14.89 -17.89 -3.38
C LEU A 174 -15.05 -19.22 -2.64
N LEU A 175 -15.24 -19.19 -1.31
CA LEU A 175 -15.40 -20.37 -0.48
C LEU A 175 -16.66 -21.16 -0.86
N GLU A 176 -17.79 -20.48 -1.08
CA GLU A 176 -19.04 -21.11 -1.55
C GLU A 176 -18.85 -21.86 -2.88
N ARG A 177 -18.22 -21.23 -3.87
CA ARG A 177 -17.92 -21.88 -5.17
C ARG A 177 -16.92 -23.03 -5.06
N MET A 178 -15.98 -22.95 -4.12
CA MET A 178 -15.04 -24.05 -3.82
C MET A 178 -15.75 -25.23 -3.15
N THR A 179 -16.73 -25.01 -2.27
CA THR A 179 -17.50 -26.12 -1.67
C THR A 179 -18.39 -26.81 -2.71
N ASP A 180 -19.12 -26.04 -3.52
CA ASP A 180 -20.01 -26.61 -4.55
C ASP A 180 -19.27 -27.47 -5.58
N THR A 181 -18.08 -27.04 -6.01
CA THR A 181 -17.27 -27.80 -6.99
C THR A 181 -16.72 -29.13 -6.44
N THR A 182 -16.67 -29.35 -5.12
CA THR A 182 -16.26 -30.66 -4.56
C THR A 182 -17.35 -31.72 -4.56
N THR A 183 -18.62 -31.34 -4.72
CA THR A 183 -19.76 -32.30 -4.74
C THR A 183 -20.12 -32.81 -6.14
N CYS A 184 -19.64 -32.14 -7.19
CA CYS A 184 -20.02 -32.43 -8.57
C CYS A 184 -19.15 -33.56 -9.19
N THR A 185 -19.70 -34.77 -9.31
CA THR A 185 -18.98 -35.99 -9.73
C THR A 185 -18.96 -36.27 -11.24
N THR A 186 -19.54 -35.40 -12.07
CA THR A 186 -19.58 -35.57 -13.53
C THR A 186 -18.31 -35.10 -14.23
N ALA A 187 -17.44 -36.06 -14.57
CA ALA A 187 -16.17 -35.81 -15.23
C ALA A 187 -16.30 -35.49 -16.73
N CYS A 188 -15.98 -34.26 -17.14
CA CYS A 188 -15.19 -33.98 -18.36
C CYS A 188 -14.81 -32.49 -18.55
N SER A 189 -15.61 -31.53 -18.09
CA SER A 189 -15.32 -30.08 -18.18
C SER A 189 -14.74 -29.46 -16.90
N CYS A 190 -14.90 -30.14 -15.76
CA CYS A 190 -14.55 -29.64 -14.42
C CYS A 190 -13.03 -29.43 -14.17
N ASN A 191 -12.15 -30.15 -14.87
CA ASN A 191 -10.71 -30.16 -14.56
C ASN A 191 -10.04 -28.78 -14.63
N GLN A 192 -10.35 -27.96 -15.63
CA GLN A 192 -9.68 -26.66 -15.82
C GLN A 192 -10.14 -25.62 -14.79
N GLN A 193 -11.45 -25.58 -14.49
CA GLN A 193 -12.02 -24.69 -13.48
C GLN A 193 -11.59 -25.09 -12.06
N GLN A 194 -11.50 -26.40 -11.78
CA GLN A 194 -11.03 -26.92 -10.49
C GLN A 194 -9.53 -26.65 -10.27
N GLN A 195 -8.71 -26.76 -11.32
CA GLN A 195 -7.30 -26.35 -11.28
C GLN A 195 -7.14 -24.84 -11.02
N HIS A 196 -8.00 -24.01 -11.62
CA HIS A 196 -7.97 -22.55 -11.40
C HIS A 196 -8.32 -22.18 -9.95
N TYR A 197 -9.41 -22.73 -9.38
CA TYR A 197 -9.73 -22.49 -7.96
C TYR A 197 -8.69 -23.07 -6.99
N GLN A 198 -8.02 -24.18 -7.33
CA GLN A 198 -6.88 -24.69 -6.56
C GLN A 198 -5.68 -23.73 -6.59
N ALA A 199 -5.39 -23.10 -7.73
CA ALA A 199 -4.34 -22.08 -7.84
C ALA A 199 -4.67 -20.84 -7.00
N ILE A 200 -5.92 -20.35 -7.06
CA ILE A 200 -6.40 -19.25 -6.20
C ILE A 200 -6.24 -19.62 -4.71
N HIS A 201 -6.67 -20.82 -4.30
CA HIS A 201 -6.53 -21.28 -2.93
C HIS A 201 -5.06 -21.34 -2.48
N GLN A 202 -4.14 -21.83 -3.32
CA GLN A 202 -2.71 -21.85 -3.00
C GLN A 202 -2.13 -20.44 -2.85
N ALA A 203 -2.52 -19.51 -3.73
CA ALA A 203 -2.08 -18.11 -3.64
C ALA A 203 -2.65 -17.40 -2.39
N LEU A 204 -3.92 -17.63 -2.05
CA LEU A 204 -4.53 -17.10 -0.83
C LEU A 204 -3.90 -17.69 0.43
N GLN A 205 -3.53 -18.98 0.42
CA GLN A 205 -2.76 -19.61 1.51
C GLN A 205 -1.37 -19.00 1.65
N GLU A 206 -0.62 -18.80 0.56
CA GLU A 206 0.70 -18.13 0.61
C GLU A 206 0.56 -16.71 1.17
N ILE A 207 -0.44 -15.94 0.73
CA ILE A 207 -0.73 -14.61 1.27
C ILE A 207 -1.09 -14.67 2.76
N ALA A 208 -1.96 -15.60 3.19
CA ALA A 208 -2.39 -15.72 4.58
C ALA A 208 -1.26 -16.17 5.54
N ASP A 209 -0.32 -16.99 5.07
CA ASP A 209 0.86 -17.40 5.85
C ASP A 209 2.02 -16.36 5.78
N THR A 210 2.01 -15.38 4.85
CA THR A 210 3.10 -14.39 4.67
C THR A 210 2.77 -12.93 4.97
N GLU A 211 1.51 -12.49 4.87
CA GLU A 211 1.06 -11.10 4.99
C GLU A 211 0.12 -10.91 6.21
N PRO A 212 0.63 -10.94 7.46
CA PRO A 212 -0.20 -10.90 8.66
C PRO A 212 -1.07 -9.63 8.77
N LEU A 213 -0.60 -8.50 8.22
CA LEU A 213 -1.37 -7.27 8.16
C LEU A 213 -2.68 -7.44 7.36
N LEU A 214 -2.64 -8.15 6.24
CA LEU A 214 -3.83 -8.38 5.42
C LEU A 214 -4.80 -9.34 6.11
N VAL A 215 -4.29 -10.32 6.88
CA VAL A 215 -5.09 -11.25 7.67
C VAL A 215 -5.77 -10.57 8.87
N ASP A 216 -5.12 -9.59 9.49
CA ASP A 216 -5.74 -8.79 10.56
C ASP A 216 -6.74 -7.76 10.00
N MET A 217 -6.52 -7.23 8.80
CA MET A 217 -7.49 -6.39 8.10
C MET A 217 -8.69 -7.16 7.53
N ILE A 218 -8.50 -8.38 7.03
CA ILE A 218 -9.52 -9.21 6.39
C ILE A 218 -9.56 -10.58 7.12
N PRO A 219 -10.26 -10.68 8.27
CA PRO A 219 -10.20 -11.86 9.13
C PRO A 219 -10.62 -13.17 8.46
N SER A 220 -11.45 -13.11 7.41
CA SER A 220 -11.85 -14.26 6.60
C SER A 220 -10.67 -15.00 5.95
N LEU A 221 -9.52 -14.33 5.74
CA LEU A 221 -8.28 -14.96 5.27
C LEU A 221 -7.69 -15.98 6.26
N ARG A 222 -8.02 -15.90 7.56
CA ARG A 222 -7.53 -16.85 8.59
C ARG A 222 -7.88 -18.30 8.28
N GLN A 223 -8.95 -18.53 7.51
CA GLN A 223 -9.38 -19.86 7.10
C GLN A 223 -8.37 -20.58 6.18
N PHE A 224 -7.51 -19.84 5.48
CA PHE A 224 -6.47 -20.38 4.60
C PHE A 224 -5.11 -20.58 5.30
N GLN A 225 -4.95 -20.16 6.57
CA GLN A 225 -3.68 -20.30 7.29
C GLN A 225 -3.40 -21.75 7.64
N THR A 226 -2.23 -22.26 7.21
CA THR A 226 -1.84 -23.66 7.48
C THR A 226 -0.87 -23.79 8.64
N THR A 227 -0.19 -22.70 9.01
CA THR A 227 0.50 -22.63 10.29
C THR A 227 -0.33 -21.87 11.30
N THR A 228 -0.77 -22.56 12.37
CA THR A 228 -1.09 -21.88 13.64
C THR A 228 0.21 -21.33 14.23
N ASN A 229 0.68 -20.22 13.66
CA ASN A 229 1.45 -19.26 14.43
C ASN A 229 0.51 -18.84 15.56
N SER A 230 0.69 -19.46 16.73
CA SER A 230 0.07 -19.03 17.97
C SER A 230 0.13 -17.52 18.02
N THR A 231 -0.94 -16.87 18.47
CA THR A 231 -0.97 -15.45 18.82
C THR A 231 0.07 -15.17 19.92
N THR A 232 1.34 -15.11 19.53
CA THR A 232 2.31 -14.25 20.16
C THR A 232 1.76 -12.87 19.98
N THR A 233 1.09 -12.37 21.01
CA THR A 233 0.73 -10.96 21.15
C THR A 233 2.00 -10.18 20.87
N THR A 234 2.11 -9.59 19.68
CA THR A 234 3.32 -8.91 19.22
C THR A 234 3.40 -7.56 19.94
N THR A 235 3.73 -7.62 21.22
CA THR A 235 4.11 -6.48 22.07
C THR A 235 5.50 -5.93 21.68
N GLY A 236 6.06 -6.42 20.57
CA GLY A 236 7.29 -5.96 19.95
C GLY A 236 7.04 -5.03 18.78
N THR A 237 6.83 -3.75 19.08
CA THR A 237 7.26 -2.59 18.28
C THR A 237 7.39 -2.81 16.76
N HIS A 238 6.38 -2.36 16.01
CA HIS A 238 6.55 -2.05 14.58
C HIS A 238 7.72 -1.07 14.43
N HIS A 239 8.72 -1.42 13.63
CA HIS A 239 9.75 -0.46 13.25
C HIS A 239 9.20 0.47 12.19
N THR A 240 8.91 1.71 12.59
CA THR A 240 9.04 2.91 11.76
C THR A 240 8.50 2.80 10.32
N THR A 241 7.24 2.39 10.15
CA THR A 241 6.48 2.75 8.95
C THR A 241 6.14 4.24 9.03
N SER A 242 6.75 5.04 8.16
CA SER A 242 6.24 6.38 7.83
C SER A 242 4.80 6.28 7.33
N SER A 243 3.92 7.19 7.76
CA SER A 243 2.51 7.28 7.29
C SER A 243 2.41 7.32 5.78
N ALA A 244 3.35 8.00 5.12
CA ALA A 244 3.41 8.10 3.67
C ALA A 244 3.56 6.74 2.95
N ASP A 245 3.92 5.68 3.67
CA ASP A 245 4.06 4.31 3.16
C ASP A 245 2.96 3.36 3.66
N ALA A 246 2.19 3.68 4.70
CA ALA A 246 1.19 2.77 5.25
C ALA A 246 0.03 2.46 4.27
N PRO A 247 -0.62 3.46 3.62
CA PRO A 247 -1.60 3.18 2.55
C PRO A 247 -0.98 2.43 1.37
N LYS A 248 0.30 2.66 1.04
CA LYS A 248 1.00 1.98 -0.04
C LYS A 248 1.29 0.50 0.27
N ILE A 249 1.66 0.19 1.51
CA ILE A 249 1.87 -1.19 1.97
C ILE A 249 0.53 -1.95 1.96
N VAL A 250 -0.54 -1.34 2.48
CA VAL A 250 -1.90 -1.89 2.42
C VAL A 250 -2.33 -2.10 0.97
N ALA A 251 -2.15 -1.11 0.10
CA ALA A 251 -2.46 -1.22 -1.32
C ALA A 251 -1.63 -2.31 -2.03
N LEU A 252 -0.36 -2.51 -1.65
CA LEU A 252 0.50 -3.54 -2.23
C LEU A 252 0.04 -4.95 -1.83
N ALA A 253 -0.31 -5.14 -0.56
CA ALA A 253 -0.89 -6.39 -0.07
C ALA A 253 -2.25 -6.67 -0.73
N PHE A 254 -3.11 -5.65 -0.83
CA PHE A 254 -4.40 -5.75 -1.50
C PHE A 254 -4.25 -5.99 -3.02
N GLY A 255 -3.26 -5.37 -3.66
CA GLY A 255 -2.92 -5.58 -5.07
C GLY A 255 -2.46 -7.01 -5.36
N ARG A 256 -1.64 -7.60 -4.48
CA ARG A 256 -1.29 -9.04 -4.53
C ARG A 256 -2.51 -9.94 -4.37
N PHE A 257 -3.40 -9.62 -3.43
CA PHE A 257 -4.67 -10.33 -3.25
C PHE A 257 -5.55 -10.26 -4.51
N LEU A 258 -5.68 -9.09 -5.15
CA LEU A 258 -6.40 -8.97 -6.41
C LEU A 258 -5.71 -9.76 -7.55
N GLN A 259 -4.38 -9.71 -7.66
CA GLN A 259 -3.62 -10.51 -8.64
C GLN A 259 -3.75 -12.02 -8.44
N ALA A 260 -3.98 -12.48 -7.21
CA ALA A 260 -4.20 -13.89 -6.90
C ALA A 260 -5.60 -14.40 -7.30
N VAL A 261 -6.60 -13.51 -7.45
CA VAL A 261 -8.00 -13.86 -7.69
C VAL A 261 -8.49 -13.47 -9.10
N CYS A 262 -7.97 -12.38 -9.67
CA CYS A 262 -8.46 -11.82 -10.94
C CYS A 262 -7.75 -12.45 -12.15
N SER A 263 -8.52 -12.79 -13.18
CA SER A 263 -7.99 -13.17 -14.50
C SER A 263 -8.98 -12.82 -15.62
N PRO A 264 -8.61 -12.87 -16.91
CA PRO A 264 -9.56 -12.67 -18.01
C PRO A 264 -10.75 -13.63 -17.95
N ASP A 265 -10.50 -14.87 -17.51
CA ASP A 265 -11.49 -15.94 -17.39
C ASP A 265 -12.32 -15.87 -16.08
N VAL A 266 -11.86 -15.09 -15.10
CA VAL A 266 -12.52 -14.85 -13.80
C VAL A 266 -12.46 -13.33 -13.50
N PRO A 267 -13.30 -12.52 -14.17
CA PRO A 267 -13.28 -11.08 -14.02
C PRO A 267 -13.85 -10.63 -12.67
N LEU A 268 -13.24 -9.62 -12.05
CA LEU A 268 -13.69 -9.02 -10.80
C LEU A 268 -14.16 -7.58 -11.04
N VAL A 269 -15.43 -7.31 -10.72
CA VAL A 269 -15.96 -5.94 -10.62
C VAL A 269 -16.01 -5.55 -9.15
N PHE A 270 -15.24 -4.52 -8.82
CA PHE A 270 -15.17 -3.95 -7.47
C PHE A 270 -15.98 -2.64 -7.48
N PHE A 271 -17.12 -2.61 -6.78
CA PHE A 271 -18.02 -1.46 -6.75
C PHE A 271 -17.86 -0.65 -5.45
N LEU A 272 -17.54 0.64 -5.57
CA LEU A 272 -17.47 1.60 -4.46
C LEU A 272 -18.61 2.62 -4.55
N ASP A 273 -19.64 2.45 -3.71
CA ASP A 273 -20.80 3.32 -3.69
C ASP A 273 -20.59 4.57 -2.82
N ASP A 274 -21.11 5.71 -3.28
CA ASP A 274 -20.98 7.04 -2.65
C ASP A 274 -19.51 7.41 -2.27
N ILE A 275 -18.55 7.14 -3.17
CA ILE A 275 -17.11 7.34 -2.95
C ILE A 275 -16.71 8.78 -2.59
N GLN A 276 -17.58 9.78 -2.83
CA GLN A 276 -17.34 11.16 -2.40
C GLN A 276 -17.17 11.31 -0.88
N TRP A 277 -17.66 10.39 -0.07
CA TRP A 277 -17.45 10.49 1.38
C TRP A 277 -16.04 10.11 1.80
N ALA A 278 -15.34 9.26 1.03
CA ALA A 278 -14.02 8.73 1.37
C ALA A 278 -12.96 9.83 1.65
N LYS A 279 -12.18 9.65 2.72
CA LYS A 279 -11.01 10.49 3.02
C LYS A 279 -9.76 10.06 2.24
N ALA A 280 -8.64 10.77 2.46
CA ALA A 280 -7.36 10.57 1.80
C ALA A 280 -6.88 9.10 1.79
N ALA A 281 -6.86 8.40 2.93
CA ALA A 281 -6.23 7.07 3.01
C ALA A 281 -6.93 5.98 2.15
N PRO A 282 -8.27 5.79 2.18
CA PRO A 282 -8.94 4.89 1.25
C PRO A 282 -8.78 5.29 -0.23
N LEU A 283 -8.74 6.59 -0.53
CA LEU A 283 -8.54 7.10 -1.89
C LEU A 283 -7.11 6.87 -2.40
N GLU A 284 -6.09 6.96 -1.53
CA GLU A 284 -4.71 6.62 -1.84
C GLU A 284 -4.56 5.11 -2.12
N ILE A 285 -5.29 4.25 -1.40
CA ILE A 285 -5.33 2.81 -1.73
C ILE A 285 -5.97 2.59 -3.11
N VAL A 286 -7.11 3.23 -3.39
CA VAL A 286 -7.76 3.17 -4.71
C VAL A 286 -6.82 3.64 -5.83
N ARG A 287 -6.09 4.73 -5.61
CA ARG A 287 -5.07 5.25 -6.53
C ARG A 287 -3.98 4.23 -6.80
N GLU A 288 -3.35 3.70 -5.75
CA GLU A 288 -2.28 2.71 -5.86
C GLU A 288 -2.77 1.41 -6.54
N LEU A 289 -3.99 0.94 -6.26
CA LEU A 289 -4.57 -0.22 -6.96
C LEU A 289 -4.79 0.02 -8.47
N LEU A 290 -5.16 1.23 -8.87
CA LEU A 290 -5.24 1.61 -10.29
C LEU A 290 -3.84 1.73 -10.93
N MET A 291 -2.81 2.15 -10.18
CA MET A 291 -1.44 2.36 -10.69
C MET A 291 -0.59 1.08 -10.71
N MET A 292 -0.72 0.18 -9.74
CA MET A 292 0.09 -1.04 -9.59
C MET A 292 0.03 -1.95 -10.82
N ASN A 293 -1.10 -1.91 -11.53
CA ASN A 293 -1.37 -2.65 -12.76
C ASN A 293 -0.67 -2.05 -14.01
N THR A 294 0.47 -1.38 -13.85
CA THR A 294 1.27 -0.82 -14.95
C THR A 294 2.70 -1.35 -15.03
N THR A 295 3.09 -2.28 -14.14
CA THR A 295 4.50 -2.72 -13.98
C THR A 295 4.68 -4.23 -13.81
N ASN A 296 4.49 -4.99 -14.90
CA ASN A 296 5.06 -6.34 -15.04
C ASN A 296 6.06 -6.31 -16.22
N GLU A 297 7.31 -6.75 -15.99
CA GLU A 297 8.46 -6.49 -16.87
C GLU A 297 8.87 -7.69 -17.77
N ASN A 298 8.01 -8.68 -17.98
CA ASN A 298 8.37 -9.93 -18.69
C ASN A 298 7.95 -10.04 -20.16
N ASP A 299 7.09 -9.15 -20.67
CA ASP A 299 6.73 -9.12 -22.09
C ASP A 299 7.20 -7.82 -22.76
N ASN A 300 7.81 -7.95 -23.94
CA ASN A 300 8.24 -6.82 -24.78
C ASN A 300 7.05 -6.12 -25.48
N ASP A 301 5.82 -6.50 -25.17
CA ASP A 301 4.59 -5.91 -25.70
C ASP A 301 3.81 -5.17 -24.60
N ASN A 302 3.40 -3.96 -24.95
CA ASN A 302 2.67 -2.95 -24.17
C ASN A 302 1.91 -3.40 -22.89
N THR A 303 2.33 -2.85 -21.73
CA THR A 303 1.49 -2.60 -20.54
C THR A 303 0.56 -3.74 -20.11
N THR A 304 1.10 -4.80 -19.53
CA THR A 304 0.31 -5.83 -18.82
C THR A 304 -0.34 -5.28 -17.55
N THR A 305 -1.62 -4.91 -17.69
CA THR A 305 -2.60 -4.80 -16.60
C THR A 305 -2.89 -6.17 -15.99
N THR A 306 -3.41 -6.19 -14.75
CA THR A 306 -4.12 -7.37 -14.22
C THR A 306 -5.44 -7.48 -14.99
N PRO A 307 -5.56 -8.39 -15.97
CA PRO A 307 -6.69 -8.37 -16.89
C PRO A 307 -7.90 -9.03 -16.23
N GLY A 308 -9.10 -8.52 -16.53
CA GLY A 308 -10.34 -8.91 -15.85
C GLY A 308 -10.67 -8.10 -14.59
N PHE A 309 -9.82 -7.18 -14.11
CA PHE A 309 -10.19 -6.27 -13.01
C PHE A 309 -10.87 -4.98 -13.52
N MET A 310 -11.98 -4.60 -12.88
CA MET A 310 -12.71 -3.36 -13.14
C MET A 310 -13.04 -2.66 -11.81
N LEU A 311 -12.64 -1.39 -11.67
CA LEU A 311 -13.09 -0.54 -10.57
C LEU A 311 -14.27 0.31 -11.04
N LEU A 312 -15.42 0.10 -10.40
CA LEU A 312 -16.65 0.87 -10.60
C LEU A 312 -16.90 1.72 -9.37
N ALA A 313 -17.19 3.00 -9.54
CA ALA A 313 -17.50 3.89 -8.43
C ALA A 313 -18.73 4.76 -8.71
N SER A 314 -19.49 5.09 -7.67
CA SER A 314 -20.65 5.99 -7.75
C SER A 314 -20.33 7.28 -6.99
N CYS A 315 -20.66 8.44 -7.55
CA CYS A 315 -20.52 9.70 -6.83
C CYS A 315 -21.56 10.79 -7.14
N ARG A 316 -21.68 11.75 -6.22
CA ARG A 316 -22.58 12.91 -6.33
C ARG A 316 -21.90 14.10 -7.03
N GLY A 317 -21.86 14.07 -8.37
CA GLY A 317 -21.07 15.00 -9.18
C GLY A 317 -21.27 16.52 -8.96
N ASN A 318 -22.41 16.95 -8.40
CA ASN A 318 -22.68 18.36 -8.08
C ASN A 318 -22.28 18.77 -6.64
N GLU A 319 -21.89 17.81 -5.78
CA GLU A 319 -21.69 18.00 -4.33
C GLU A 319 -20.19 17.93 -3.90
N VAL A 320 -19.26 17.79 -4.84
CA VAL A 320 -17.81 17.59 -4.55
C VAL A 320 -16.99 18.85 -4.87
N PRO A 321 -16.45 19.57 -3.87
CA PRO A 321 -15.61 20.76 -4.10
C PRO A 321 -14.32 20.46 -4.89
N MET A 322 -13.74 21.49 -5.53
CA MET A 322 -12.43 21.38 -6.22
C MET A 322 -11.28 21.01 -5.29
N GLU A 323 -11.40 21.33 -4.00
CA GLU A 323 -10.41 21.02 -2.94
C GLU A 323 -10.61 19.63 -2.33
N HIS A 324 -11.65 18.88 -2.72
CA HIS A 324 -11.93 17.57 -2.16
C HIS A 324 -10.92 16.51 -2.63
N HIS A 325 -10.58 15.56 -1.75
CA HIS A 325 -9.61 14.49 -2.03
C HIS A 325 -9.95 13.70 -3.30
N LEU A 326 -11.22 13.39 -3.54
CA LEU A 326 -11.68 12.72 -4.77
C LEU A 326 -11.40 13.57 -6.04
N SER A 327 -11.58 14.89 -5.95
CA SER A 327 -11.29 15.84 -7.05
C SER A 327 -9.79 16.01 -7.31
N VAL A 328 -8.95 15.80 -6.29
CA VAL A 328 -7.49 15.71 -6.45
C VAL A 328 -7.13 14.41 -7.16
N LEU A 329 -7.61 13.27 -6.66
CA LEU A 329 -7.38 11.94 -7.24
C LEU A 329 -7.77 11.89 -8.72
N LEU A 330 -8.98 12.31 -9.08
CA LEU A 330 -9.45 12.24 -10.48
C LEU A 330 -8.56 13.06 -11.43
N ARG A 331 -8.11 14.26 -11.02
CA ARG A 331 -7.17 15.07 -11.81
C ARG A 331 -5.77 14.45 -11.91
N GLU A 332 -5.30 13.78 -10.87
CA GLU A 332 -4.06 13.01 -10.97
C GLU A 332 -4.21 11.86 -11.97
N LEU A 333 -5.30 11.09 -11.88
CA LEU A 333 -5.60 9.99 -12.80
C LEU A 333 -5.67 10.46 -14.26
N GLU A 334 -6.28 11.62 -14.54
CA GLU A 334 -6.32 12.26 -15.88
C GLU A 334 -4.92 12.51 -16.48
N THR A 335 -3.90 12.74 -15.65
CA THR A 335 -2.51 12.92 -16.11
C THR A 335 -1.74 11.62 -16.31
N THR A 336 -2.34 10.47 -15.99
CA THR A 336 -1.70 9.15 -16.04
C THR A 336 -2.17 8.31 -17.23
N SER A 337 -1.82 7.02 -17.25
CA SER A 337 -2.29 6.09 -18.29
C SER A 337 -3.66 5.46 -18.00
N VAL A 338 -4.27 5.73 -16.84
CA VAL A 338 -5.59 5.21 -16.43
C VAL A 338 -6.69 5.83 -17.29
N ALA A 339 -7.61 5.01 -17.80
CA ALA A 339 -8.80 5.47 -18.48
C ALA A 339 -9.92 5.80 -17.47
N ILE A 340 -10.63 6.91 -17.66
CA ILE A 340 -11.79 7.29 -16.85
C ILE A 340 -13.03 7.34 -17.75
N THR A 341 -14.05 6.55 -17.41
CA THR A 341 -15.34 6.53 -18.11
C THR A 341 -16.43 7.10 -17.21
N ASP A 342 -16.90 8.31 -17.50
CA ASP A 342 -18.01 8.95 -16.77
C ASP A 342 -19.39 8.62 -17.39
N ILE A 343 -20.25 8.02 -16.57
CA ILE A 343 -21.64 7.69 -16.87
C ILE A 343 -22.54 8.58 -16.00
N ARG A 344 -22.75 9.80 -16.49
CA ARG A 344 -23.71 10.74 -15.91
C ARG A 344 -25.15 10.24 -16.02
N LEU A 345 -25.85 10.26 -14.87
CA LEU A 345 -27.27 10.00 -14.70
C LEU A 345 -28.01 11.32 -14.41
N ASP A 346 -28.88 11.73 -15.33
CA ASP A 346 -29.83 12.83 -15.11
C ASP A 346 -31.19 12.29 -14.61
N ASN A 347 -32.19 13.16 -14.35
CA ASN A 347 -33.53 12.73 -13.91
C ASN A 347 -34.29 11.97 -15.01
N LEU A 348 -35.26 11.13 -14.62
CA LEU A 348 -36.14 10.42 -15.54
C LEU A 348 -36.98 11.40 -16.39
N THR A 349 -37.16 11.05 -17.66
CA THR A 349 -38.09 11.74 -18.55
C THR A 349 -39.54 11.41 -18.19
N LEU A 350 -40.48 12.27 -18.61
CA LEU A 350 -41.92 12.00 -18.46
C LEU A 350 -42.32 10.67 -19.14
N GLU A 351 -41.69 10.34 -20.26
CA GLU A 351 -41.88 9.07 -20.98
C GLU A 351 -41.47 7.87 -20.12
N ALA A 352 -40.30 7.93 -19.46
CA ALA A 352 -39.83 6.86 -18.56
C ALA A 352 -40.68 6.75 -17.29
N VAL A 353 -41.12 7.88 -16.71
CA VAL A 353 -42.08 7.87 -15.59
C VAL A 353 -43.43 7.30 -16.02
N ASN A 354 -43.93 7.62 -17.21
CA ASN A 354 -45.17 7.03 -17.72
C ASN A 354 -45.03 5.53 -18.03
N GLU A 355 -43.86 5.06 -18.44
CA GLU A 355 -43.58 3.62 -18.55
C GLU A 355 -43.64 2.93 -17.17
N MET A 356 -42.97 3.51 -16.16
CA MET A 356 -42.98 3.00 -14.78
C MET A 356 -44.38 3.01 -14.14
N VAL A 357 -45.11 4.12 -14.27
CA VAL A 357 -46.50 4.29 -13.79
C VAL A 357 -47.44 3.30 -14.46
N ARG A 358 -47.30 3.06 -15.77
CA ARG A 358 -48.06 2.02 -16.47
C ARG A 358 -47.71 0.66 -15.87
N ASP A 359 -46.45 0.27 -15.89
CA ASP A 359 -46.03 -1.09 -15.56
C ASP A 359 -46.35 -1.45 -14.09
N GLN A 360 -46.21 -0.51 -13.13
CA GLN A 360 -46.50 -0.76 -11.70
C GLN A 360 -47.99 -0.60 -11.29
N LEU A 361 -48.81 0.11 -12.08
CA LEU A 361 -50.24 0.33 -11.77
C LEU A 361 -51.20 -0.37 -12.74
N THR A 362 -50.71 -1.15 -13.71
CA THR A 362 -51.56 -1.94 -14.63
C THR A 362 -52.47 -2.92 -13.87
N GLU A 363 -52.00 -3.47 -12.74
CA GLU A 363 -52.78 -4.36 -11.86
C GLU A 363 -54.03 -3.69 -11.25
N LEU A 364 -54.01 -2.37 -11.05
CA LEU A 364 -55.10 -1.63 -10.41
C LEU A 364 -56.19 -1.17 -11.39
N VAL A 365 -55.95 -1.24 -12.70
CA VAL A 365 -56.89 -0.73 -13.72
C VAL A 365 -57.49 -1.88 -14.52
N VAL A 366 -58.51 -2.52 -13.94
CA VAL A 366 -59.22 -3.69 -14.46
C VAL A 366 -60.16 -3.33 -15.64
N SER A 367 -59.63 -2.69 -16.69
CA SER A 367 -60.34 -2.49 -17.95
C SER A 367 -59.41 -2.68 -19.15
N THR A 368 -59.83 -3.55 -20.06
CA THR A 368 -59.10 -3.99 -21.27
C THR A 368 -58.98 -2.92 -22.36
N GLU A 369 -59.36 -1.68 -22.06
CA GLU A 369 -59.19 -0.50 -22.91
C GLU A 369 -58.75 0.69 -22.04
N THR A 370 -57.59 0.59 -21.39
CA THR A 370 -56.96 1.74 -20.72
C THR A 370 -56.53 2.75 -21.79
N PRO A 371 -57.10 3.98 -21.83
CA PRO A 371 -56.65 4.98 -22.77
C PRO A 371 -55.24 5.42 -22.38
N VAL A 372 -54.33 5.52 -23.37
CA VAL A 372 -52.96 6.03 -23.22
C VAL A 372 -52.90 7.41 -22.54
N GLY A 373 -54.02 8.15 -22.50
CA GLY A 373 -54.16 9.41 -21.78
C GLY A 373 -54.29 9.33 -20.25
N THR A 374 -54.72 8.20 -19.66
CA THR A 374 -55.01 8.14 -18.22
C THR A 374 -53.71 7.97 -17.40
N THR A 375 -52.86 7.00 -17.76
CA THR A 375 -51.52 6.85 -17.15
C THR A 375 -50.69 8.10 -17.36
N ARG A 376 -50.79 8.75 -18.53
CA ARG A 376 -50.00 9.94 -18.87
C ARG A 376 -50.35 11.15 -17.99
N ARG A 377 -51.60 11.31 -17.55
CA ARG A 377 -51.99 12.37 -16.60
C ARG A 377 -51.40 12.15 -15.21
N LEU A 378 -51.48 10.90 -14.71
CA LEU A 378 -50.92 10.54 -13.42
C LEU A 378 -49.37 10.66 -13.43
N ALA A 379 -48.73 10.14 -14.48
CA ALA A 379 -47.30 10.28 -14.70
C ALA A 379 -46.86 11.74 -14.86
N GLN A 380 -47.66 12.59 -15.50
CA GLN A 380 -47.39 14.03 -15.57
C GLN A 380 -47.44 14.67 -14.18
N HIS A 381 -48.45 14.36 -13.37
CA HIS A 381 -48.55 14.90 -12.01
C HIS A 381 -47.37 14.45 -11.13
N ILE A 382 -47.04 13.16 -11.14
CA ILE A 382 -45.88 12.60 -10.44
C ILE A 382 -44.59 13.26 -10.92
N TRP A 383 -44.40 13.42 -12.23
CA TRP A 383 -43.20 14.06 -12.80
C TRP A 383 -43.12 15.57 -12.50
N GLU A 384 -44.25 16.29 -12.45
CA GLU A 384 -44.30 17.72 -12.09
C GLU A 384 -43.84 17.97 -10.65
N GLN A 385 -44.19 17.07 -9.72
CA GLN A 385 -43.73 17.13 -8.33
C GLN A 385 -42.28 16.64 -8.17
N THR A 386 -41.99 15.44 -8.65
CA THR A 386 -40.70 14.76 -8.42
C THR A 386 -39.57 15.28 -9.31
N ARG A 387 -39.92 16.04 -10.37
CA ARG A 387 -39.03 16.46 -11.46
C ARG A 387 -38.26 15.30 -12.10
N GLY A 388 -38.81 14.08 -12.02
CA GLY A 388 -38.19 12.86 -12.50
C GLY A 388 -37.09 12.29 -11.60
N ASN A 389 -36.96 12.73 -10.34
CA ASN A 389 -36.07 12.06 -9.40
C ASN A 389 -36.55 10.61 -9.18
N THR A 390 -35.70 9.62 -9.49
CA THR A 390 -36.10 8.19 -9.52
C THR A 390 -36.65 7.71 -8.18
N PHE A 391 -35.94 7.98 -7.08
CA PHE A 391 -36.37 7.58 -5.72
C PHE A 391 -37.71 8.23 -5.35
N PHE A 392 -37.83 9.55 -5.50
CA PHE A 392 -39.07 10.26 -5.19
C PHE A 392 -40.25 9.78 -6.05
N THR A 393 -40.00 9.45 -7.32
CA THR A 393 -40.99 8.87 -8.25
C THR A 393 -41.49 7.52 -7.77
N ILE A 394 -40.59 6.60 -7.41
CA ILE A 394 -40.94 5.26 -6.92
C ILE A 394 -41.73 5.37 -5.60
N GLN A 395 -41.23 6.16 -4.65
CA GLN A 395 -41.89 6.35 -3.35
C GLN A 395 -43.30 6.95 -3.50
N LEU A 396 -43.49 7.92 -4.39
CA LEU A 396 -44.81 8.52 -4.63
C LEU A 396 -45.77 7.53 -5.32
N ILE A 397 -45.28 6.68 -6.24
CA ILE A 397 -46.08 5.61 -6.85
C ILE A 397 -46.49 4.56 -5.79
N GLN A 398 -45.57 4.15 -4.93
CA GLN A 398 -45.82 3.21 -3.83
C GLN A 398 -46.86 3.77 -2.84
N ARG A 399 -46.71 5.05 -2.45
CA ARG A 399 -47.67 5.78 -1.61
C ARG A 399 -49.09 5.78 -2.20
N ILE A 400 -49.23 6.08 -3.49
CA ILE A 400 -50.51 6.09 -4.20
C ILE A 400 -51.11 4.68 -4.30
N ARG A 401 -50.28 3.65 -4.56
CA ARG A 401 -50.70 2.24 -4.61
C ARG A 401 -51.21 1.75 -3.25
N HIS A 402 -50.49 2.05 -2.16
CA HIS A 402 -50.87 1.69 -0.80
C HIS A 402 -52.20 2.33 -0.39
N ASP A 403 -52.37 3.65 -0.58
CA ASP A 403 -53.62 4.34 -0.23
C ASP A 403 -54.82 3.85 -1.06
N HIS A 404 -54.61 3.47 -2.32
CA HIS A 404 -55.66 2.84 -3.14
C HIS A 404 -56.04 1.44 -2.64
N GLN A 405 -55.06 0.62 -2.23
CA GLN A 405 -55.32 -0.69 -1.64
C GLN A 405 -56.16 -0.59 -0.36
N GLN A 406 -55.83 0.35 0.54
CA GLN A 406 -56.64 0.58 1.75
C GLN A 406 -58.07 1.06 1.46
N GLN A 407 -58.27 1.88 0.42
CA GLN A 407 -59.60 2.38 0.04
C GLN A 407 -60.47 1.27 -0.60
N THR A 408 -59.88 0.40 -1.44
CA THR A 408 -60.62 -0.70 -2.09
C THR A 408 -61.14 -1.77 -1.11
N THR A 409 -60.52 -1.94 0.05
CA THR A 409 -61.04 -2.80 1.13
C THR A 409 -62.31 -2.28 1.82
N VAL A 410 -62.69 -1.00 1.64
CA VAL A 410 -63.79 -0.36 2.40
C VAL A 410 -65.06 -0.15 1.56
N SER A 411 -65.00 -0.15 0.23
CA SER A 411 -66.21 -0.05 -0.61
C SER A 411 -66.08 -0.73 -1.97
N VAL A 412 -66.91 -1.74 -2.22
CA VAL A 412 -67.06 -2.37 -3.54
C VAL A 412 -68.10 -1.61 -4.38
N SER A 413 -67.64 -0.75 -5.30
CA SER A 413 -68.46 -0.30 -6.44
C SER A 413 -67.59 0.16 -7.60
N SER A 414 -67.62 -0.58 -8.71
CA SER A 414 -66.70 -0.46 -9.84
C SER A 414 -66.83 0.85 -10.63
N HIS A 415 -66.01 1.86 -10.32
CA HIS A 415 -65.71 3.01 -11.20
C HIS A 415 -64.36 3.71 -10.87
N ASP A 416 -63.38 2.92 -10.43
CA ASP A 416 -62.25 3.43 -9.63
C ASP A 416 -61.15 4.16 -10.42
N GLY A 417 -61.00 3.86 -11.72
CA GLY A 417 -59.97 4.46 -12.58
C GLY A 417 -60.09 5.99 -12.77
N ALA A 418 -61.20 6.61 -12.38
CA ALA A 418 -61.40 8.06 -12.39
C ALA A 418 -61.11 8.75 -11.04
N MET A 419 -61.12 8.02 -9.91
CA MET A 419 -60.89 8.61 -8.58
C MET A 419 -59.43 8.98 -8.35
N ILE A 420 -58.48 8.16 -8.81
CA ILE A 420 -57.03 8.41 -8.68
C ILE A 420 -56.66 9.77 -9.29
N THR A 421 -57.25 10.14 -10.42
CA THR A 421 -57.01 11.44 -11.07
C THR A 421 -57.71 12.64 -10.42
N ASN A 422 -58.75 12.43 -9.61
CA ASN A 422 -59.52 13.52 -9.00
C ASN A 422 -58.98 13.96 -7.63
N ASN A 423 -58.30 13.07 -6.89
CA ASN A 423 -57.74 13.38 -5.57
C ASN A 423 -56.24 13.76 -5.59
N MET A 424 -55.64 14.03 -6.76
CA MET A 424 -54.21 14.29 -6.90
C MET A 424 -53.68 15.47 -6.04
N GLN A 425 -54.55 16.43 -5.66
CA GLN A 425 -54.16 17.53 -4.75
C GLN A 425 -53.74 17.07 -3.34
N GLN A 426 -54.14 15.87 -2.91
CA GLN A 426 -53.81 15.34 -1.58
C GLN A 426 -52.35 14.85 -1.49
N TYR A 427 -51.74 14.47 -2.60
CA TYR A 427 -50.41 13.89 -2.66
C TYR A 427 -49.33 14.94 -2.94
N HIS A 428 -49.34 16.10 -2.28
CA HIS A 428 -48.37 17.18 -2.55
C HIS A 428 -47.25 17.23 -1.52
N TYR A 429 -46.02 17.00 -1.99
CA TYR A 429 -44.80 16.95 -1.17
C TYR A 429 -43.75 17.93 -1.72
N GLU A 430 -43.09 18.69 -0.84
CA GLU A 430 -42.03 19.63 -1.24
C GLU A 430 -40.73 18.89 -1.60
N SER A 431 -40.44 17.78 -0.92
CA SER A 431 -39.29 16.92 -1.18
C SER A 431 -39.59 15.43 -0.95
N ALA A 432 -38.67 14.58 -1.43
CA ALA A 432 -38.69 13.15 -1.14
C ALA A 432 -38.53 12.82 0.35
N LEU A 433 -37.83 13.68 1.10
CA LEU A 433 -37.62 13.51 2.53
C LEU A 433 -38.93 13.70 3.31
N ASP A 434 -39.78 14.64 2.91
CA ASP A 434 -41.06 14.89 3.56
C ASP A 434 -42.00 13.68 3.42
N LEU A 435 -42.08 13.12 2.21
CA LEU A 435 -42.84 11.90 1.92
C LEU A 435 -42.35 10.70 2.76
N VAL A 436 -41.03 10.50 2.84
CA VAL A 436 -40.44 9.40 3.62
C VAL A 436 -40.64 9.62 5.13
N THR A 437 -40.51 10.86 5.61
CA THR A 437 -40.73 11.21 7.02
C THR A 437 -42.20 11.00 7.41
N GLU A 438 -43.15 11.40 6.55
CA GLU A 438 -44.58 11.13 6.78
C GLU A 438 -44.87 9.62 6.78
N THR A 439 -44.22 8.86 5.90
CA THR A 439 -44.35 7.39 5.83
C THR A 439 -43.93 6.75 7.16
N ILE A 440 -42.77 7.12 7.70
CA ILE A 440 -42.30 6.61 9.01
C ILE A 440 -43.24 7.06 10.15
N LEU A 441 -43.68 8.32 10.16
CA LEU A 441 -44.58 8.86 11.20
C LEU A 441 -45.97 8.20 11.26
N ARG A 442 -46.39 7.50 10.21
CA ARG A 442 -47.65 6.76 10.13
C ARG A 442 -47.56 5.32 10.67
N LEU A 443 -46.35 4.78 10.86
CA LEU A 443 -46.13 3.44 11.41
C LEU A 443 -46.51 3.36 12.90
N PRO A 444 -46.71 2.16 13.47
CA PRO A 444 -46.83 1.98 14.92
C PRO A 444 -45.66 2.59 15.69
N LYS A 445 -45.91 3.02 16.93
CA LYS A 445 -44.91 3.71 17.78
C LYS A 445 -43.63 2.88 17.95
N ASP A 446 -43.81 1.59 18.14
CA ASP A 446 -42.75 0.61 18.40
C ASP A 446 -41.85 0.45 17.16
N VAL A 447 -42.44 0.50 15.95
CA VAL A 447 -41.70 0.53 14.68
C VAL A 447 -40.93 1.84 14.50
N GLN A 448 -41.53 2.98 14.85
CA GLN A 448 -40.84 4.28 14.83
C GLN A 448 -39.61 4.25 15.75
N GLU A 449 -39.75 3.73 16.97
CA GLU A 449 -38.66 3.62 17.94
C GLU A 449 -37.54 2.70 17.45
N VAL A 450 -37.87 1.50 16.95
CA VAL A 450 -36.89 0.57 16.36
C VAL A 450 -36.12 1.22 15.20
N LEU A 451 -36.82 1.85 14.24
CA LEU A 451 -36.17 2.53 13.11
C LEU A 451 -35.32 3.72 13.54
N THR A 452 -35.77 4.50 14.53
CA THR A 452 -35.01 5.62 15.09
C THR A 452 -33.72 5.13 15.77
N ILE A 453 -33.78 4.09 16.59
CA ILE A 453 -32.59 3.52 17.24
C ILE A 453 -31.66 2.88 16.19
N ALA A 454 -32.20 2.14 15.23
CA ALA A 454 -31.45 1.54 14.13
C ALA A 454 -30.67 2.58 13.31
N SER A 455 -31.28 3.75 13.06
CA SER A 455 -30.64 4.84 12.31
C SER A 455 -29.35 5.37 12.97
N CYS A 456 -29.22 5.24 14.29
CA CYS A 456 -28.00 5.60 15.02
C CYS A 456 -26.80 4.69 14.71
N PHE A 457 -27.01 3.50 14.13
CA PHE A 457 -25.94 2.56 13.79
C PHE A 457 -25.38 2.72 12.38
N GLY A 458 -26.07 3.43 11.48
CA GLY A 458 -25.65 3.59 10.08
C GLY A 458 -26.67 2.97 9.12
N ALA A 459 -26.26 2.79 7.86
CA ALA A 459 -27.09 2.14 6.84
C ALA A 459 -27.36 0.65 7.13
N GLU A 460 -26.62 0.00 8.04
CA GLU A 460 -26.82 -1.38 8.49
C GLU A 460 -26.75 -1.53 10.01
N PHE A 461 -27.44 -2.55 10.51
CA PHE A 461 -27.52 -2.89 11.94
C PHE A 461 -27.84 -4.37 12.14
N HIS A 462 -27.50 -4.89 13.33
CA HIS A 462 -27.79 -6.28 13.73
C HIS A 462 -28.96 -6.32 14.71
N SER A 463 -29.82 -7.34 14.60
CA SER A 463 -31.00 -7.49 15.48
C SER A 463 -30.63 -7.54 16.95
N VAL A 464 -29.56 -8.26 17.30
CA VAL A 464 -29.05 -8.39 18.68
C VAL A 464 -28.79 -7.03 19.34
N LEU A 465 -28.25 -6.06 18.58
CA LEU A 465 -28.01 -4.72 19.13
C LEU A 465 -29.30 -3.95 19.40
N LEU A 466 -30.41 -4.28 18.74
CA LEU A 466 -31.72 -3.69 18.98
C LEU A 466 -32.51 -4.46 20.05
N GLU A 467 -32.37 -5.78 20.11
CA GLU A 467 -32.96 -6.67 21.13
C GLU A 467 -32.53 -6.24 22.55
N GLU A 468 -31.26 -5.85 22.74
CA GLU A 468 -30.81 -5.28 24.01
C GLU A 468 -31.32 -3.84 24.25
N LEU A 469 -31.65 -3.07 23.21
CA LEU A 469 -31.94 -1.64 23.38
C LEU A 469 -33.39 -1.32 23.74
N VAL A 470 -34.36 -2.11 23.30
CA VAL A 470 -35.80 -1.90 23.59
C VAL A 470 -36.36 -2.98 24.50
N ASP A 471 -37.44 -2.66 25.21
CA ASP A 471 -38.04 -3.56 26.21
C ASP A 471 -39.21 -4.40 25.63
N PHE A 472 -39.24 -4.64 24.31
CA PHE A 472 -40.27 -5.38 23.58
C PHE A 472 -39.70 -6.24 22.44
N ASP A 473 -40.47 -7.21 21.93
CA ASP A 473 -40.03 -8.06 20.81
C ASP A 473 -40.00 -7.26 19.49
N ILE A 474 -38.80 -7.07 18.95
CA ILE A 474 -38.59 -6.30 17.72
C ILE A 474 -39.02 -7.04 16.44
N ARG A 475 -39.38 -8.33 16.49
CA ARG A 475 -39.69 -9.13 15.29
C ARG A 475 -40.85 -8.54 14.49
N GLU A 476 -41.99 -8.31 15.14
CA GLU A 476 -43.15 -7.69 14.50
C GLU A 476 -42.82 -6.29 13.96
N ALA A 477 -42.00 -5.52 14.70
CA ALA A 477 -41.60 -4.19 14.28
C ALA A 477 -40.68 -4.18 13.04
N LEU A 478 -39.77 -5.15 12.94
CA LEU A 478 -38.90 -5.34 11.79
C LEU A 478 -39.67 -5.92 10.59
N GLU A 479 -40.58 -6.86 10.81
CA GLU A 479 -41.46 -7.40 9.76
C GLU A 479 -42.31 -6.30 9.11
N ILE A 480 -42.96 -5.45 9.91
CA ILE A 480 -43.70 -4.28 9.39
C ILE A 480 -42.78 -3.32 8.61
N ALA A 481 -41.57 -3.06 9.08
CA ALA A 481 -40.62 -2.20 8.39
C ALA A 481 -40.05 -2.82 7.09
N GLN A 482 -40.07 -4.15 6.96
CA GLN A 482 -39.74 -4.86 5.71
C GLN A 482 -40.91 -4.81 4.71
N ASP A 483 -42.14 -5.05 5.18
CA ASP A 483 -43.35 -5.01 4.35
C ASP A 483 -43.60 -3.60 3.76
N GLU A 484 -43.34 -2.55 4.54
CA GLU A 484 -43.37 -1.14 4.10
C GLU A 484 -42.12 -0.71 3.29
N GLN A 485 -41.23 -1.66 2.95
CA GLN A 485 -40.03 -1.45 2.12
C GLN A 485 -39.06 -0.37 2.61
N ILE A 486 -38.93 -0.25 3.93
CA ILE A 486 -38.00 0.69 4.59
C ILE A 486 -36.63 0.03 4.80
N ILE A 487 -36.66 -1.25 5.21
CA ILE A 487 -35.46 -2.06 5.47
C ILE A 487 -35.52 -3.40 4.72
N ALA A 488 -34.35 -4.01 4.53
CA ALA A 488 -34.21 -5.37 4.01
C ALA A 488 -33.24 -6.19 4.87
N LYS A 489 -33.53 -7.48 5.02
CA LYS A 489 -32.68 -8.45 5.72
C LYS A 489 -31.57 -8.92 4.78
N THR A 490 -30.31 -8.72 5.15
CA THR A 490 -29.15 -8.91 4.25
C THR A 490 -28.44 -10.25 4.42
N THR A 491 -28.44 -10.83 5.62
CA THR A 491 -27.83 -12.15 5.87
C THR A 491 -28.51 -12.87 7.04
N THR A 492 -28.63 -14.19 6.91
CA THR A 492 -28.75 -15.13 8.02
C THR A 492 -27.49 -15.98 8.03
N THR A 493 -26.48 -15.60 8.81
CA THR A 493 -25.31 -16.46 9.02
C THR A 493 -25.71 -17.66 9.86
N PRO A 494 -25.58 -18.91 9.38
CA PRO A 494 -25.61 -20.06 10.27
C PRO A 494 -24.31 -20.05 11.07
N THR A 495 -24.40 -19.77 12.37
CA THR A 495 -23.23 -19.77 13.26
C THR A 495 -22.50 -21.10 13.15
N THR A 496 -21.22 -21.07 12.75
CA THR A 496 -20.43 -22.28 12.49
C THR A 496 -20.33 -23.15 13.74
N ALA A 497 -21.04 -24.27 13.73
CA ALA A 497 -21.02 -25.24 14.81
C ALA A 497 -19.64 -25.90 14.91
N THR A 498 -18.91 -25.61 16.00
CA THR A 498 -17.75 -26.40 16.41
C THR A 498 -18.21 -27.81 16.77
N THR A 499 -17.83 -28.79 15.95
CA THR A 499 -18.22 -30.19 16.15
C THR A 499 -17.57 -30.84 17.37
N SER A 500 -18.37 -31.65 18.06
CA SER A 500 -18.11 -32.60 19.17
C SER A 500 -18.53 -32.11 20.57
N THR A 501 -19.31 -32.85 21.37
CA THR A 501 -19.62 -34.30 21.30
C THR A 501 -21.05 -34.61 21.78
N SER A 502 -21.54 -35.80 21.41
CA SER A 502 -22.89 -36.31 21.68
C SER A 502 -23.29 -36.46 23.16
N SER A 503 -24.46 -35.93 23.52
CA SER A 503 -25.38 -36.54 24.50
C SER A 503 -26.82 -36.10 24.24
N SER A 504 -27.75 -37.03 24.32
CA SER A 504 -29.21 -36.80 24.21
C SER A 504 -29.81 -36.12 25.45
N ASP A 505 -31.00 -35.54 25.27
CA ASP A 505 -31.92 -34.98 26.28
C ASP A 505 -31.58 -33.63 26.94
N SER A 506 -31.80 -32.54 26.22
CA SER A 506 -32.49 -31.33 26.75
C SER A 506 -33.11 -30.48 25.64
N THR A 507 -34.24 -29.83 25.95
CA THR A 507 -34.90 -28.87 25.05
C THR A 507 -34.26 -27.49 25.17
N ASP A 508 -33.24 -27.21 24.35
CA ASP A 508 -32.61 -25.87 24.29
C ASP A 508 -33.08 -25.08 23.05
N THR A 509 -33.92 -24.07 23.29
CA THR A 509 -34.42 -23.11 22.30
C THR A 509 -33.58 -21.83 22.28
N THR A 510 -32.27 -21.95 22.05
CA THR A 510 -31.31 -20.81 22.08
C THR A 510 -30.27 -20.84 20.95
N ASN A 511 -30.70 -21.09 19.72
CA ASN A 511 -29.98 -20.65 18.52
C ASN A 511 -30.72 -19.43 17.93
N GLN A 512 -30.53 -18.25 18.52
CA GLN A 512 -30.95 -16.99 17.91
C GLN A 512 -30.09 -16.74 16.66
N ASN A 513 -30.68 -16.90 15.48
CA ASN A 513 -30.07 -16.47 14.23
C ASN A 513 -29.84 -14.95 14.28
N THR A 514 -28.58 -14.54 14.34
CA THR A 514 -28.16 -13.14 14.25
C THR A 514 -28.55 -12.56 12.88
N ALA A 515 -29.64 -11.80 12.85
CA ALA A 515 -30.16 -11.23 11.61
C ALA A 515 -29.55 -9.84 11.38
N THR A 516 -28.93 -9.64 10.21
CA THR A 516 -28.47 -8.31 9.77
C THR A 516 -29.52 -7.66 8.89
N TYR A 517 -29.77 -6.36 9.10
CA TYR A 517 -30.70 -5.54 8.34
C TYR A 517 -30.01 -4.31 7.78
N ARG A 518 -30.57 -3.79 6.67
CA ARG A 518 -30.10 -2.61 5.94
C ARG A 518 -31.26 -1.68 5.63
N PHE A 519 -31.09 -0.38 5.76
CA PHE A 519 -32.01 0.60 5.18
C PHE A 519 -31.94 0.54 3.65
N LEU A 520 -33.09 0.43 2.98
CA LEU A 520 -33.15 0.31 1.52
C LEU A 520 -32.69 1.58 0.79
N HIS A 521 -32.75 2.74 1.44
CA HIS A 521 -32.20 4.00 0.93
C HIS A 521 -31.84 4.97 2.07
N ASP A 522 -30.77 5.76 1.88
CA ASP A 522 -30.24 6.70 2.88
C ASP A 522 -31.27 7.74 3.37
N GLN A 523 -32.27 8.05 2.54
CA GLN A 523 -33.37 8.95 2.93
C GLN A 523 -34.26 8.36 4.03
N PHE A 524 -34.44 7.03 4.10
CA PHE A 524 -35.16 6.36 5.20
C PHE A 524 -34.37 6.43 6.50
N GLN A 525 -33.07 6.12 6.45
CA GLN A 525 -32.15 6.25 7.57
C GLN A 525 -32.12 7.70 8.09
N PHE A 526 -31.97 8.67 7.19
CA PHE A 526 -31.92 10.09 7.54
C PHE A 526 -33.25 10.61 8.11
N ALA A 527 -34.39 10.20 7.55
CA ALA A 527 -35.71 10.55 8.08
C ALA A 527 -35.91 9.95 9.49
N ALA A 528 -35.60 8.68 9.70
CA ALA A 528 -35.68 8.02 11.01
C ALA A 528 -34.77 8.69 12.05
N PHE A 529 -33.54 9.07 11.66
CA PHE A 529 -32.60 9.80 12.52
C PHE A 529 -33.08 11.22 12.84
N SER A 530 -33.71 11.89 11.87
CA SER A 530 -34.25 13.24 12.02
C SER A 530 -35.46 13.33 12.96
N LEU A 531 -36.07 12.19 13.33
CA LEU A 531 -37.06 12.14 14.42
C LEU A 531 -36.44 12.42 15.79
N ILE A 532 -35.12 12.25 15.95
CA ILE A 532 -34.39 12.61 17.17
C ILE A 532 -34.09 14.11 17.16
N PRO A 533 -34.60 14.91 18.12
CA PRO A 533 -34.29 16.33 18.20
C PRO A 533 -32.77 16.56 18.26
N GLN A 534 -32.26 17.54 17.51
CA GLN A 534 -30.81 17.77 17.38
C GLN A 534 -30.09 17.96 18.74
N GLN A 535 -30.78 18.53 19.73
CA GLN A 535 -30.24 18.72 21.09
C GLN A 535 -30.15 17.41 21.89
N GLU A 536 -30.91 16.38 21.51
CA GLU A 536 -30.97 15.09 22.19
C GLU A 536 -30.12 14.01 21.52
N GLN A 537 -29.72 14.17 20.24
CA GLN A 537 -28.93 13.19 19.48
C GLN A 537 -27.66 12.72 20.24
N ALA A 538 -26.87 13.64 20.78
CA ALA A 538 -25.68 13.30 21.56
C ALA A 538 -26.01 12.52 22.86
N SER A 539 -27.16 12.83 23.49
CA SER A 539 -27.65 12.12 24.67
C SER A 539 -28.14 10.72 24.30
N MET A 540 -28.81 10.57 23.15
CA MET A 540 -29.27 9.29 22.63
C MET A 540 -28.09 8.35 22.33
N HIS A 541 -27.09 8.81 21.58
CA HIS A 541 -25.86 8.05 21.33
C HIS A 541 -25.17 7.61 22.63
N LEU A 542 -25.11 8.48 23.65
CA LEU A 542 -24.53 8.11 24.95
C LEU A 542 -25.37 7.07 25.70
N LYS A 543 -26.71 7.15 25.65
CA LYS A 543 -27.62 6.15 26.25
C LYS A 543 -27.44 4.78 25.59
N ILE A 544 -27.49 4.74 24.25
CA ILE A 544 -27.30 3.52 23.46
C ILE A 544 -25.95 2.88 23.79
N GLY A 545 -24.87 3.66 23.73
CA GLY A 545 -23.52 3.17 24.02
C GLY A 545 -23.36 2.65 25.45
N ARG A 546 -23.96 3.32 26.44
CA ARG A 546 -23.98 2.85 27.83
C ARG A 546 -24.78 1.56 28.02
N LYS A 547 -25.95 1.43 27.40
CA LYS A 547 -26.83 0.25 27.55
C LYS A 547 -26.12 -0.99 27.02
N LEU A 548 -25.71 -0.95 25.75
CA LEU A 548 -24.92 -2.02 25.11
C LEU A 548 -23.62 -2.39 25.86
N TRP A 549 -22.89 -1.42 26.40
CA TRP A 549 -21.64 -1.72 27.10
C TRP A 549 -21.83 -2.47 28.43
N ASN A 550 -22.98 -2.32 29.08
CA ASN A 550 -23.27 -3.02 30.34
C ASN A 550 -23.98 -4.37 30.13
N GLU A 551 -24.66 -4.56 29.00
CA GLU A 551 -25.52 -5.73 28.74
C GLU A 551 -24.87 -6.78 27.84
N LEU A 552 -24.06 -6.38 26.85
CA LEU A 552 -23.35 -7.32 25.98
C LEU A 552 -22.26 -8.11 26.74
N ASN A 553 -22.17 -9.41 26.46
CA ASN A 553 -21.13 -10.28 27.04
C ASN A 553 -19.76 -10.11 26.36
N GLU A 554 -18.70 -10.75 26.88
CA GLU A 554 -17.34 -10.60 26.34
C GLU A 554 -17.19 -10.99 24.85
N ALA A 555 -17.94 -11.98 24.37
CA ALA A 555 -17.89 -12.43 22.97
C ALA A 555 -18.65 -11.47 22.04
N GLU A 556 -19.77 -10.91 22.50
CA GLU A 556 -20.51 -9.86 21.81
C GLU A 556 -19.74 -8.54 21.79
N LEU A 557 -19.10 -8.14 22.90
CA LEU A 557 -18.23 -6.96 22.95
C LEU A 557 -17.00 -7.11 22.04
N ALA A 558 -16.45 -8.32 21.90
CA ALA A 558 -15.40 -8.58 20.91
C ALA A 558 -15.89 -8.44 19.46
N SER A 559 -17.18 -8.70 19.20
CA SER A 559 -17.79 -8.65 17.87
C SER A 559 -18.32 -7.26 17.50
N PHE A 560 -18.92 -6.55 18.46
CA PHE A 560 -19.63 -5.29 18.27
C PHE A 560 -18.99 -4.08 18.99
N GLY A 561 -17.83 -4.26 19.63
CA GLY A 561 -17.16 -3.23 20.42
C GLY A 561 -16.93 -1.91 19.67
N PHE A 562 -16.67 -1.95 18.36
CA PHE A 562 -16.57 -0.75 17.52
C PHE A 562 -17.87 0.05 17.44
N ALA A 563 -19.03 -0.62 17.36
CA ALA A 563 -20.33 0.04 17.40
C ALA A 563 -20.52 0.72 18.77
N VAL A 564 -20.24 0.02 19.87
CA VAL A 564 -20.33 0.56 21.24
C VAL A 564 -19.42 1.78 21.42
N VAL A 565 -18.15 1.69 21.01
CA VAL A 565 -17.18 2.80 21.04
C VAL A 565 -17.68 4.00 20.24
N ARG A 566 -18.23 3.79 19.03
CA ARG A 566 -18.80 4.86 18.20
C ARG A 566 -19.96 5.57 18.89
N GLN A 567 -20.89 4.84 19.48
CA GLN A 567 -22.05 5.41 20.20
C GLN A 567 -21.59 6.27 21.39
N ILE A 568 -20.73 5.72 22.26
CA ILE A 568 -20.18 6.46 23.41
C ILE A 568 -19.39 7.71 22.94
N ARG A 569 -18.60 7.58 21.88
CA ARG A 569 -17.78 8.65 21.30
C ARG A 569 -18.60 9.87 20.87
N LEU A 570 -19.73 9.66 20.20
CA LEU A 570 -20.61 10.74 19.71
C LEU A 570 -21.23 11.54 20.86
N GLY A 571 -21.54 10.89 21.99
CA GLY A 571 -22.04 11.54 23.20
C GLY A 571 -21.00 11.92 24.25
N SER A 572 -19.71 11.62 24.04
CA SER A 572 -18.65 11.70 25.07
C SER A 572 -18.49 13.07 25.76
N HIS A 573 -18.81 14.17 25.08
CA HIS A 573 -18.74 15.52 25.64
C HIS A 573 -19.80 15.79 26.74
N LEU A 574 -20.82 14.93 26.85
CA LEU A 574 -21.84 14.97 27.90
C LEU A 574 -21.46 14.16 29.16
N LEU A 575 -20.31 13.47 29.16
CA LEU A 575 -19.80 12.76 30.34
C LEU A 575 -19.42 13.77 31.42
N VAL A 576 -20.05 13.68 32.60
CA VAL A 576 -19.77 14.57 33.76
C VAL A 576 -19.01 13.85 34.87
N ASP A 577 -19.31 12.57 35.12
CA ASP A 577 -18.66 11.78 36.17
C ASP A 577 -17.20 11.47 35.82
N GLU A 578 -16.29 11.68 36.78
CA GLU A 578 -14.85 11.44 36.55
C GLU A 578 -14.53 9.94 36.43
N GLY A 579 -15.21 9.07 37.20
CA GLY A 579 -15.00 7.63 37.14
C GLY A 579 -15.45 7.02 35.81
N GLU A 580 -16.59 7.47 35.29
CA GLU A 580 -17.07 7.11 33.96
C GLU A 580 -16.15 7.61 32.85
N ARG A 581 -15.66 8.85 32.92
CA ARG A 581 -14.68 9.38 31.95
C ARG A 581 -13.43 8.52 31.86
N TYR A 582 -12.90 8.03 33.00
CA TYR A 582 -11.76 7.12 32.99
C TYR A 582 -12.08 5.76 32.36
N ARG A 583 -13.24 5.16 32.67
CA ARG A 583 -13.66 3.90 32.05
C ARG A 583 -13.80 4.06 30.52
N VAL A 584 -14.37 5.17 30.05
CA VAL A 584 -14.47 5.47 28.61
C VAL A 584 -13.08 5.74 27.98
N ALA A 585 -12.17 6.38 28.70
CA ALA A 585 -10.80 6.60 28.24
C ALA A 585 -10.01 5.29 28.08
N ASP A 586 -10.23 4.28 28.94
CA ASP A 586 -9.66 2.94 28.78
C ASP A 586 -10.28 2.19 27.59
N LEU A 587 -11.61 2.27 27.42
CA LEU A 587 -12.28 1.70 26.24
C LEU A 587 -11.74 2.30 24.92
N LEU A 588 -11.48 3.62 24.89
CA LEU A 588 -10.84 4.30 23.76
C LEU A 588 -9.37 3.91 23.57
N LEU A 589 -8.63 3.64 24.65
CA LEU A 589 -7.27 3.09 24.57
C LEU A 589 -7.29 1.70 23.90
N GLN A 590 -8.22 0.83 24.28
CA GLN A 590 -8.36 -0.50 23.69
C GLN A 590 -8.76 -0.42 22.20
N ALA A 591 -9.73 0.43 21.85
CA ALA A 591 -10.15 0.68 20.47
C ALA A 591 -9.00 1.24 19.61
N GLY A 592 -8.24 2.20 20.14
CA GLY A 592 -7.07 2.75 19.47
C GLY A 592 -5.96 1.71 19.25
N VAL A 593 -5.74 0.79 20.20
CA VAL A 593 -4.78 -0.32 20.05
C VAL A 593 -5.21 -1.26 18.93
N HIS A 594 -6.51 -1.62 18.85
CA HIS A 594 -7.03 -2.42 17.75
C HIS A 594 -6.84 -1.71 16.39
N ALA A 595 -7.23 -0.44 16.30
CA ALA A 595 -7.04 0.37 15.09
C ALA A 595 -5.55 0.50 14.69
N THR A 596 -4.63 0.51 15.67
CA THR A 596 -3.19 0.50 15.40
C THR A 596 -2.75 -0.84 14.78
N HIS A 597 -3.27 -1.97 15.25
CA HIS A 597 -2.97 -3.29 14.69
C HIS A 597 -3.48 -3.45 13.24
N THR A 598 -4.64 -2.87 12.91
CA THR A 598 -5.18 -2.84 11.53
C THR A 598 -4.61 -1.70 10.68
N SER A 599 -3.52 -1.04 11.11
CA SER A 599 -2.88 0.11 10.45
C SER A 599 -3.78 1.32 10.15
N ALA A 600 -4.91 1.45 10.86
CA ALA A 600 -5.82 2.59 10.80
C ALA A 600 -5.30 3.73 11.70
N PHE A 601 -4.11 4.26 11.39
CA PHE A 601 -3.37 5.18 12.24
C PHE A 601 -4.15 6.48 12.56
N ASP A 602 -4.80 7.11 11.58
CA ASP A 602 -5.62 8.31 11.82
C ASP A 602 -6.77 8.06 12.79
N GLU A 603 -7.42 6.89 12.71
CA GLU A 603 -8.49 6.50 13.62
C GLU A 603 -7.94 6.24 15.03
N ALA A 604 -6.82 5.50 15.13
CA ALA A 604 -6.13 5.24 16.38
C ALA A 604 -5.74 6.55 17.10
N ALA A 605 -5.16 7.52 16.38
CA ALA A 605 -4.87 8.86 16.91
C ALA A 605 -6.16 9.55 17.39
N SER A 606 -7.24 9.48 16.61
CA SER A 606 -8.56 10.03 16.96
C SER A 606 -9.12 9.46 18.27
N HIS A 607 -8.94 8.16 18.52
CA HIS A 607 -9.35 7.50 19.77
C HIS A 607 -8.46 7.89 20.94
N TYR A 608 -7.13 7.88 20.78
CA TYR A 608 -6.20 8.25 21.84
C TYR A 608 -6.32 9.72 22.25
N GLU A 609 -6.47 10.65 21.30
CA GLU A 609 -6.66 12.08 21.59
C GLU A 609 -7.97 12.32 22.35
N LEU A 610 -9.06 11.63 21.97
CA LEU A 610 -10.31 11.70 22.71
C LEU A 610 -10.14 11.14 24.13
N GLY A 611 -9.48 9.99 24.29
CA GLY A 611 -9.15 9.42 25.59
C GLY A 611 -8.36 10.37 26.47
N ILE A 612 -7.33 11.04 25.92
CA ILE A 612 -6.54 12.07 26.62
C ILE A 612 -7.42 13.27 27.01
N SER A 613 -8.38 13.68 26.17
CA SER A 613 -9.28 14.82 26.45
C SER A 613 -10.29 14.55 27.56
N LEU A 614 -10.65 13.27 27.79
CA LEU A 614 -11.54 12.85 28.87
C LEU A 614 -10.84 12.77 30.24
N LEU A 615 -9.50 12.69 30.28
CA LEU A 615 -8.74 12.75 31.53
C LEU A 615 -8.96 14.11 32.22
N PRO A 616 -9.16 14.15 33.55
CA PRO A 616 -9.57 15.38 34.25
C PRO A 616 -8.56 16.52 34.11
N THR A 617 -9.10 17.72 33.90
CA THR A 617 -8.37 18.92 33.45
C THR A 617 -7.23 19.34 34.38
N ARG A 618 -7.29 18.96 35.66
CA ARG A 618 -6.16 19.03 36.60
C ARG A 618 -5.18 17.89 36.30
N ARG A 619 -4.40 18.02 35.22
CA ARG A 619 -3.45 17.01 34.71
C ARG A 619 -2.59 16.31 35.79
N ARG A 620 -2.23 16.99 36.89
CA ARG A 620 -1.47 16.37 38.00
C ARG A 620 -2.23 15.26 38.77
N CYS A 621 -3.55 15.18 38.67
CA CYS A 621 -4.36 14.14 39.31
C CYS A 621 -4.33 12.83 38.52
N CYS A 622 -4.56 12.84 37.20
CA CYS A 622 -4.55 11.61 36.39
C CYS A 622 -3.20 10.85 36.44
N TRP A 623 -2.05 11.53 36.41
CA TRP A 623 -0.73 10.90 36.61
C TRP A 623 -0.50 10.34 38.04
N ARG A 624 -1.33 10.70 39.02
CA ARG A 624 -1.28 10.14 40.38
C ARG A 624 -2.30 9.01 40.56
N ASP A 625 -3.53 9.24 40.14
CA ASP A 625 -4.69 8.43 40.48
C ASP A 625 -4.90 7.32 39.43
N GLU A 626 -4.84 7.65 38.13
CA GLU A 626 -5.00 6.71 36.99
C GLU A 626 -3.77 6.67 36.07
N TYR A 627 -2.62 6.38 36.69
CA TYR A 627 -1.31 6.49 36.03
C TYR A 627 -1.13 5.58 34.82
N HIS A 628 -1.62 4.33 34.88
CA HIS A 628 -1.38 3.35 33.82
C HIS A 628 -2.09 3.75 32.51
N ILE A 629 -3.40 4.03 32.58
CA ILE A 629 -4.21 4.47 31.44
C ILE A 629 -3.64 5.77 30.87
N THR A 630 -3.32 6.74 31.74
CA THR A 630 -2.69 8.01 31.34
C THR A 630 -1.38 7.78 30.58
N LEU A 631 -0.47 6.98 31.13
CA LEU A 631 0.82 6.69 30.50
C LEU A 631 0.65 6.00 29.14
N GLN A 632 -0.23 5.00 29.04
CA GLN A 632 -0.49 4.28 27.79
C GLN A 632 -1.08 5.20 26.72
N LEU A 633 -2.11 5.99 27.05
CA LEU A 633 -2.71 6.95 26.12
C LEU A 633 -1.68 7.92 25.53
N TYR A 634 -0.85 8.54 26.37
CA TYR A 634 0.20 9.46 25.90
C TYR A 634 1.30 8.77 25.08
N LEU A 635 1.69 7.54 25.44
CA LEU A 635 2.67 6.76 24.67
C LEU A 635 2.12 6.36 23.30
N ARG A 636 0.93 5.75 23.25
CA ARG A 636 0.33 5.28 21.98
C ARG A 636 -0.06 6.44 21.06
N ALA A 637 -0.56 7.55 21.61
CA ALA A 637 -0.77 8.77 20.84
C ALA A 637 0.54 9.30 20.23
N ALA A 638 1.67 9.21 20.94
CA ALA A 638 2.97 9.63 20.41
C ALA A 638 3.48 8.69 19.31
N GLU A 639 3.41 7.37 19.52
CA GLU A 639 3.78 6.35 18.54
C GLU A 639 3.00 6.53 17.23
N VAL A 640 1.68 6.70 17.32
CA VAL A 640 0.82 6.91 16.14
C VAL A 640 0.98 8.30 15.55
N SER A 641 1.21 9.36 16.35
CA SER A 641 1.55 10.69 15.81
C SER A 641 2.86 10.67 15.01
N TYR A 642 3.85 9.88 15.46
CA TYR A 642 5.08 9.66 14.70
C TYR A 642 4.80 8.92 13.40
N CYS A 643 3.98 7.87 13.43
CA CYS A 643 3.53 7.19 12.22
C CYS A 643 2.91 8.22 11.25
N ILE A 644 1.89 8.98 11.67
CA ILE A 644 1.21 10.04 10.88
C ILE A 644 2.16 11.15 10.35
N GLY A 645 3.39 11.26 10.87
CA GLY A 645 4.35 12.31 10.50
C GLY A 645 4.14 13.63 11.25
N ASN A 646 3.25 13.64 12.25
CA ASN A 646 2.98 14.81 13.08
C ASN A 646 4.05 14.98 14.18
N HIS A 647 5.25 15.36 13.77
CA HIS A 647 6.42 15.47 14.64
C HIS A 647 6.26 16.51 15.78
N GLU A 648 5.49 17.58 15.56
CA GLU A 648 5.14 18.55 16.61
C GLU A 648 4.28 17.89 17.71
N ARG A 649 3.32 17.05 17.32
CA ARG A 649 2.49 16.33 18.29
C ARG A 649 3.29 15.28 19.06
N VAL A 650 4.24 14.59 18.40
CA VAL A 650 5.20 13.70 19.08
C VAL A 650 5.97 14.43 20.16
N GLU A 651 6.50 15.63 19.86
CA GLU A 651 7.20 16.48 20.83
C GLU A 651 6.33 16.78 22.06
N ALA A 652 5.13 17.33 21.84
CA ALA A 652 4.21 17.68 22.92
C ALA A 652 3.73 16.49 23.77
N LEU A 653 3.51 15.31 23.16
CA LEU A 653 3.08 14.10 23.86
C LEU A 653 4.23 13.44 24.63
N THR A 654 5.42 13.34 24.03
CA THR A 654 6.59 12.73 24.69
C THR A 654 7.08 13.59 25.85
N ASP A 655 7.07 14.93 25.74
CA ASP A 655 7.42 15.83 26.86
C ASP A 655 6.48 15.65 28.07
N MET A 656 5.18 15.39 27.84
CA MET A 656 4.23 15.07 28.91
C MET A 656 4.60 13.77 29.63
N VAL A 657 5.01 12.72 28.91
CA VAL A 657 5.51 11.47 29.52
C VAL A 657 6.82 11.70 30.27
N LEU A 658 7.81 12.33 29.62
CA LEU A 658 9.15 12.54 30.19
C LEU A 658 9.14 13.39 31.46
N THR A 659 8.16 14.30 31.59
CA THR A 659 7.95 15.16 32.76
C THR A 659 7.25 14.45 33.91
N ASN A 660 6.26 13.59 33.64
CA ASN A 660 5.36 13.03 34.67
C ASN A 660 5.62 11.55 35.01
N ALA A 661 6.46 10.85 34.24
CA ALA A 661 6.80 9.44 34.48
C ALA A 661 7.45 9.23 35.87
N ARG A 662 6.96 8.21 36.59
CA ARG A 662 7.36 7.86 37.97
C ARG A 662 8.77 7.28 38.08
N ASN A 663 9.29 6.71 36.99
CA ASN A 663 10.59 6.05 36.95
C ASN A 663 11.19 6.13 35.53
N ASN A 664 12.44 5.70 35.37
CA ASN A 664 13.14 5.76 34.08
C ASN A 664 12.64 4.73 33.05
N LYS A 665 12.02 3.61 33.47
CA LYS A 665 11.45 2.61 32.54
C LYS A 665 10.30 3.20 31.73
N ASP A 666 9.41 3.92 32.41
CA ASP A 666 8.21 4.52 31.81
C ASP A 666 8.55 5.63 30.79
N LYS A 667 9.77 6.18 30.86
CA LYS A 667 10.30 7.15 29.88
C LYS A 667 10.84 6.52 28.59
N ILE A 668 11.09 5.21 28.56
CA ILE A 668 11.84 4.58 27.46
C ILE A 668 11.07 4.64 26.14
N GLY A 669 9.78 4.25 26.12
CA GLY A 669 8.96 4.27 24.90
C GLY A 669 8.84 5.67 24.28
N ALA A 670 8.54 6.68 25.11
CA ALA A 670 8.52 8.08 24.70
C ALA A 670 9.88 8.54 24.15
N SER A 671 10.97 8.11 24.77
CA SER A 671 12.33 8.44 24.31
C SER A 671 12.65 7.80 22.95
N ILE A 672 12.25 6.55 22.70
CA ILE A 672 12.43 5.85 21.41
C ILE A 672 11.68 6.60 20.31
N THR A 673 10.38 6.84 20.50
CA THR A 673 9.53 7.57 19.54
C THR A 673 10.10 8.97 19.24
N ARG A 674 10.60 9.65 20.28
CA ARG A 674 11.24 10.97 20.15
C ARG A 674 12.56 10.91 19.38
N MET A 675 13.39 9.88 19.59
CA MET A 675 14.62 9.66 18.81
C MET A 675 14.30 9.43 17.32
N GLU A 676 13.31 8.59 17.03
CA GLU A 676 12.88 8.26 15.65
C GLU A 676 12.29 9.49 14.94
N SER A 677 11.45 10.29 15.64
CA SER A 677 10.94 11.56 15.13
C SER A 677 12.04 12.61 14.90
N LEU A 678 13.08 12.65 15.72
CA LEU A 678 14.25 13.52 15.51
C LEU A 678 15.10 13.06 14.33
N ALA A 679 15.24 11.76 14.10
CA ALA A 679 15.94 11.23 12.94
C ALA A 679 15.19 11.52 11.63
N ALA A 680 13.87 11.29 11.60
CA ALA A 680 13.00 11.58 10.45
C ALA A 680 13.04 13.07 10.04
N THR A 681 13.15 13.98 11.01
CA THR A 681 13.28 15.43 10.78
C THR A 681 14.73 15.88 10.49
N ASN A 682 15.63 14.95 10.13
CA ASN A 682 17.05 15.17 9.84
C ASN A 682 17.87 15.78 11.01
N GLN A 683 17.40 15.62 12.25
CA GLN A 683 18.06 16.06 13.48
C GLN A 683 18.82 14.91 14.16
N THR A 684 19.42 14.02 13.35
CA THR A 684 20.09 12.77 13.75
C THR A 684 21.14 12.95 14.85
N LYS A 685 21.77 14.12 14.96
CA LYS A 685 22.67 14.45 16.07
C LYS A 685 21.95 14.56 17.42
N ARG A 686 20.79 15.25 17.48
CA ARG A 686 19.95 15.33 18.69
C ARG A 686 19.39 13.96 19.05
N ALA A 687 19.02 13.16 18.05
CA ALA A 687 18.59 11.77 18.25
C ALA A 687 19.69 10.90 18.90
N LEU A 688 20.94 11.02 18.43
CA LEU A 688 22.09 10.34 19.05
C LEU A 688 22.37 10.84 20.48
N GLU A 689 22.35 12.16 20.70
CA GLU A 689 22.56 12.74 22.04
C GLU A 689 21.51 12.24 23.05
N LEU A 690 20.24 12.13 22.64
CA LEU A 690 19.15 11.55 23.42
C LEU A 690 19.32 10.04 23.64
N ALA A 691 19.76 9.28 22.63
CA ALA A 691 20.06 7.85 22.79
C ALA A 691 21.19 7.62 23.81
N LEU A 692 22.24 8.44 23.76
CA LEU A 692 23.37 8.37 24.69
C LEU A 692 22.99 8.78 26.12
N SER A 693 22.10 9.76 26.31
CA SER A 693 21.63 10.14 27.66
C SER A 693 20.77 9.04 28.29
N VAL A 694 19.79 8.51 27.56
CA VAL A 694 18.90 7.44 28.06
C VAL A 694 19.67 6.16 28.37
N LEU A 695 20.67 5.80 27.56
CA LEU A 695 21.60 4.71 27.88
C LEU A 695 22.38 4.98 29.17
N ALA A 696 22.90 6.20 29.37
CA ALA A 696 23.65 6.55 30.56
C ALA A 696 22.78 6.55 31.84
N GLU A 697 21.54 7.03 31.76
CA GLU A 697 20.54 7.02 32.84
C GLU A 697 20.14 5.58 33.25
N ASN A 698 20.14 4.64 32.31
CA ASN A 698 19.92 3.22 32.56
C ASN A 698 21.23 2.43 32.86
N GLY A 699 22.32 3.14 33.17
CA GLY A 699 23.57 2.57 33.68
C GLY A 699 24.63 2.20 32.62
N TYR A 700 24.34 2.39 31.33
CA TYR A 700 25.25 2.10 30.21
C TYR A 700 26.18 3.30 29.95
N ARG A 701 27.15 3.49 30.85
CA ARG A 701 28.10 4.62 30.79
C ARG A 701 29.01 4.56 29.55
N LEU A 702 28.67 5.34 28.54
CA LEU A 702 29.48 5.62 27.36
C LEU A 702 30.39 6.86 27.60
N PRO A 703 31.52 7.00 26.89
CA PRO A 703 32.42 8.14 27.06
C PRO A 703 31.80 9.43 26.50
N LYS A 704 32.06 10.58 27.13
CA LYS A 704 31.51 11.89 26.69
C LYS A 704 31.99 12.36 25.31
N LYS A 705 33.06 11.76 24.75
CA LYS A 705 33.56 11.99 23.39
C LYS A 705 34.09 10.69 22.81
N GLY A 706 33.83 10.46 21.52
CA GLY A 706 34.48 9.41 20.75
C GLY A 706 35.99 9.66 20.66
N SER A 707 36.80 8.61 20.79
CA SER A 707 38.25 8.69 20.62
C SER A 707 38.82 7.33 20.23
N ILE A 708 39.94 7.31 19.50
CA ILE A 708 40.62 6.07 19.09
C ILE A 708 41.05 5.26 20.34
N ALA A 709 41.48 5.92 21.41
CA ALA A 709 41.80 5.26 22.68
C ALA A 709 40.58 4.55 23.29
N ASN A 710 39.39 5.19 23.27
CA ASN A 710 38.15 4.59 23.73
C ASN A 710 37.74 3.37 22.88
N ILE A 711 37.90 3.46 21.55
CA ILE A 711 37.63 2.36 20.61
C ILE A 711 38.56 1.17 20.92
N LEU A 712 39.87 1.39 21.02
CA LEU A 712 40.85 0.33 21.32
C LEU A 712 40.60 -0.31 22.69
N PHE A 713 40.25 0.47 23.71
CA PHE A 713 39.90 -0.02 25.04
C PHE A 713 38.65 -0.93 25.02
N GLN A 714 37.57 -0.49 24.34
CA GLN A 714 36.37 -1.32 24.20
C GLN A 714 36.63 -2.55 23.34
N LEU A 715 37.47 -2.46 22.31
CA LEU A 715 37.85 -3.60 21.45
C LEU A 715 38.57 -4.68 22.27
N PHE A 716 39.57 -4.29 23.07
CA PHE A 716 40.27 -5.20 23.97
C PHE A 716 39.30 -5.87 24.96
N LYS A 717 38.43 -5.10 25.60
CA LYS A 717 37.43 -5.59 26.56
C LYS A 717 36.45 -6.58 25.92
N THR A 718 36.00 -6.29 24.68
CA THR A 718 35.06 -7.13 23.93
C THR A 718 35.72 -8.43 23.47
N LYS A 719 36.92 -8.36 22.87
CA LYS A 719 37.70 -9.55 22.50
C LYS A 719 37.99 -10.45 23.70
N ARG A 720 38.35 -9.88 24.86
CA ARG A 720 38.58 -10.65 26.09
C ARG A 720 37.33 -11.37 26.60
N LYS A 721 36.13 -10.82 26.37
CA LYS A 721 34.86 -11.53 26.65
C LYS A 721 34.58 -12.60 25.59
N LEU A 722 34.67 -12.27 24.30
CA LEU A 722 34.38 -13.18 23.19
C LEU A 722 35.29 -14.41 23.15
N LYS A 723 36.53 -14.32 23.66
CA LYS A 723 37.43 -15.48 23.83
C LYS A 723 36.96 -16.50 24.88
N ARG A 724 35.97 -16.18 25.71
CA ARG A 724 35.43 -17.08 26.76
C ARG A 724 34.28 -17.96 26.28
N TYR A 725 33.72 -17.69 25.10
CA TYR A 725 32.53 -18.36 24.60
C TYR A 725 32.72 -18.82 23.15
N SER A 726 32.35 -20.07 22.88
CA SER A 726 32.11 -20.59 21.54
C SER A 726 30.79 -20.06 20.97
N ASN A 727 30.57 -20.21 19.65
CA ASN A 727 29.31 -19.81 19.02
C ASN A 727 28.10 -20.56 19.62
N GLU A 728 28.21 -21.88 19.85
CA GLU A 728 27.15 -22.67 20.50
C GLU A 728 26.83 -22.18 21.92
N GLN A 729 27.85 -21.82 22.71
CA GLN A 729 27.64 -21.27 24.04
C GLN A 729 26.99 -19.88 24.03
N ILE A 730 27.18 -19.09 22.97
CA ILE A 730 26.46 -17.82 22.79
C ILE A 730 25.01 -18.10 22.38
N ARG A 731 24.76 -18.98 21.41
CA ARG A 731 23.41 -19.37 20.98
C ARG A 731 22.56 -19.97 22.12
N ARG A 732 23.18 -20.73 23.03
CA ARG A 732 22.53 -21.29 24.24
C ARG A 732 22.51 -20.32 25.44
N MET A 733 22.80 -19.03 25.27
CA MET A 733 22.57 -18.05 26.33
C MET A 733 21.07 -17.90 26.61
N PRO A 734 20.65 -17.60 27.85
CA PRO A 734 19.25 -17.34 28.15
C PRO A 734 18.70 -16.17 27.33
N THR A 735 17.40 -16.19 27.07
CA THR A 735 16.69 -15.05 26.48
C THR A 735 16.70 -13.85 27.43
N ILE A 736 16.70 -12.64 26.87
CA ILE A 736 16.50 -11.42 27.64
C ILE A 736 14.99 -11.26 27.85
N ASP A 737 14.52 -11.63 29.04
CA ASP A 737 13.11 -11.51 29.41
C ASP A 737 12.80 -10.18 30.13
N ASP A 738 13.84 -9.41 30.48
CA ASP A 738 13.71 -8.05 31.04
C ASP A 738 13.42 -7.02 29.95
N GLY A 739 12.17 -6.52 29.92
CA GLY A 739 11.72 -5.48 29.00
C GLY A 739 12.61 -4.23 28.97
N VAL A 740 13.18 -3.80 30.11
CA VAL A 740 14.11 -2.65 30.13
C VAL A 740 15.34 -2.95 29.28
N THR A 741 15.91 -4.15 29.42
CA THR A 741 17.07 -4.55 28.61
C THR A 741 16.71 -4.72 27.13
N LEU A 742 15.52 -5.24 26.81
CA LEU A 742 15.05 -5.33 25.42
C LEU A 742 15.00 -3.95 24.76
N ASP A 743 14.42 -2.96 25.44
CA ASP A 743 14.33 -1.60 24.89
C ASP A 743 15.70 -0.89 24.85
N MET A 744 16.59 -1.15 25.81
CA MET A 744 17.98 -0.68 25.71
C MET A 744 18.71 -1.28 24.50
N MET A 745 18.41 -2.52 24.10
CA MET A 745 18.94 -3.10 22.86
C MET A 745 18.35 -2.44 21.59
N LYS A 746 17.09 -2.00 21.61
CA LYS A 746 16.53 -1.17 20.53
C LYS A 746 17.27 0.17 20.45
N ILE A 747 17.46 0.87 21.58
CA ILE A 747 18.20 2.15 21.63
C ILE A 747 19.66 1.96 21.19
N PHE A 748 20.31 0.85 21.52
CA PHE A 748 21.65 0.54 20.99
C PHE A 748 21.66 0.45 19.46
N ASN A 749 20.65 -0.13 18.83
CA ASN A 749 20.55 -0.22 17.37
C ASN A 749 20.26 1.14 16.73
N LEU A 750 19.36 1.95 17.30
CA LEU A 750 19.14 3.34 16.86
C LEU A 750 20.43 4.18 16.99
N ALA A 751 21.11 4.11 18.13
CA ALA A 751 22.37 4.81 18.36
C ALA A 751 23.47 4.36 17.40
N VAL A 752 23.51 3.06 17.03
CA VAL A 752 24.41 2.54 15.99
C VAL A 752 24.15 3.25 14.66
N VAL A 753 22.89 3.28 14.18
CA VAL A 753 22.53 3.94 12.91
C VAL A 753 22.88 5.42 12.95
N TYR A 754 22.42 6.16 13.97
CA TYR A 754 22.65 7.61 14.04
C TYR A 754 24.14 7.98 14.13
N SER A 755 24.94 7.18 14.84
CA SER A 755 26.38 7.42 14.98
C SER A 755 27.18 7.22 13.69
N ILE A 756 26.68 6.44 12.72
CA ILE A 756 27.31 6.32 11.40
C ILE A 756 27.25 7.67 10.65
N TYR A 757 26.13 8.38 10.75
CA TYR A 757 25.89 9.62 10.01
C TYR A 757 26.49 10.88 10.68
N CYS A 758 26.43 11.01 12.01
CA CYS A 758 26.79 12.27 12.67
C CYS A 758 28.07 12.24 13.54
N GLU A 759 28.45 11.10 14.12
CA GLU A 759 29.59 10.98 15.04
C GLU A 759 30.32 9.62 14.90
N PRO A 760 31.07 9.37 13.79
CA PRO A 760 31.55 8.04 13.41
C PRO A 760 32.46 7.34 14.44
N LEU A 761 33.09 8.10 15.36
CA LEU A 761 33.89 7.53 16.44
C LEU A 761 33.06 6.87 17.55
N PHE A 762 31.75 7.15 17.63
CA PHE A 762 30.85 6.47 18.57
C PHE A 762 30.36 5.12 18.03
N PHE A 763 30.22 4.94 16.72
CA PHE A 763 29.71 3.69 16.12
C PHE A 763 30.42 2.43 16.64
N PRO A 764 31.77 2.33 16.67
CA PRO A 764 32.44 1.16 17.23
C PRO A 764 32.25 1.01 18.74
N ILE A 765 32.14 2.11 19.47
CA ILE A 765 32.00 2.13 20.94
C ILE A 765 30.61 1.60 21.33
N VAL A 766 29.55 2.13 20.71
CA VAL A 766 28.15 1.74 20.94
C VAL A 766 27.97 0.26 20.58
N THR A 767 28.41 -0.14 19.39
CA THR A 767 28.39 -1.54 18.91
C THR A 767 29.05 -2.50 19.91
N MET A 768 30.26 -2.18 20.38
CA MET A 768 30.97 -3.02 21.33
C MET A 768 30.29 -3.08 22.70
N VAL A 769 29.66 -2.00 23.17
CA VAL A 769 28.92 -2.01 24.44
C VAL A 769 27.62 -2.80 24.33
N ALA A 770 26.94 -2.78 23.19
CA ALA A 770 25.78 -3.63 22.91
C ALA A 770 26.15 -5.12 22.92
N VAL A 771 27.19 -5.54 22.18
CA VAL A 771 27.71 -6.92 22.22
C VAL A 771 28.15 -7.34 23.63
N GLN A 772 28.82 -6.45 24.36
CA GLN A 772 29.20 -6.70 25.76
C GLN A 772 28.00 -6.81 26.71
N THR A 773 26.84 -6.27 26.34
CA THR A 773 25.59 -6.31 27.10
C THR A 773 24.88 -7.63 26.85
N ALA A 774 24.73 -8.04 25.59
CA ALA A 774 24.21 -9.36 25.21
C ALA A 774 25.01 -10.49 25.92
N LEU A 775 26.34 -10.48 25.80
CA LEU A 775 27.24 -11.42 26.51
C LEU A 775 27.18 -11.38 28.06
N LYS A 776 26.43 -10.44 28.67
CA LYS A 776 26.23 -10.34 30.12
C LYS A 776 24.79 -10.70 30.53
N LYS A 777 23.79 -10.30 29.75
CA LYS A 777 22.37 -10.37 30.13
C LYS A 777 21.58 -11.45 29.39
N GLY A 778 22.10 -12.01 28.29
CA GLY A 778 21.37 -12.97 27.45
C GLY A 778 21.30 -12.52 25.99
N LEU A 779 20.55 -13.26 25.17
CA LEU A 779 20.26 -12.89 23.78
C LEU A 779 18.81 -12.43 23.59
N CYS A 780 18.61 -11.60 22.57
CA CYS A 780 17.31 -11.29 21.98
C CYS A 780 17.50 -11.01 20.49
N GLY A 781 16.43 -10.94 19.70
CA GLY A 781 16.52 -10.64 18.26
C GLY A 781 17.34 -9.39 17.93
N ALA A 782 17.14 -8.31 18.70
CA ALA A 782 17.89 -7.07 18.55
C ALA A 782 19.41 -7.20 18.80
N SER A 783 19.87 -8.31 19.38
CA SER A 783 21.29 -8.61 19.58
C SER A 783 22.02 -9.01 18.29
N ALA A 784 21.29 -9.44 17.25
CA ALA A 784 21.91 -9.86 15.99
C ALA A 784 22.63 -8.71 15.27
N VAL A 785 22.02 -7.51 15.22
CA VAL A 785 22.59 -6.34 14.54
C VAL A 785 23.93 -5.90 15.13
N PRO A 786 24.13 -5.81 16.46
CA PRO A 786 25.44 -5.55 17.04
C PRO A 786 26.50 -6.61 16.74
N TYR A 787 26.12 -7.89 16.60
CA TYR A 787 27.05 -8.94 16.15
C TYR A 787 27.43 -8.79 14.66
N ALA A 788 26.48 -8.39 13.80
CA ALA A 788 26.76 -8.06 12.41
C ALA A 788 27.67 -6.81 12.31
N ALA A 789 27.36 -5.74 13.04
CA ALA A 789 28.14 -4.51 13.06
C ALA A 789 29.58 -4.72 13.61
N ILE A 790 29.77 -5.52 14.67
CA ILE A 790 31.13 -5.84 15.14
C ILE A 790 31.89 -6.73 14.15
N SER A 791 31.21 -7.61 13.42
CA SER A 791 31.85 -8.43 12.38
C SER A 791 32.38 -7.58 11.22
N MET A 792 31.60 -6.61 10.73
CA MET A 792 32.05 -5.60 9.76
C MET A 792 33.27 -4.82 10.28
N LEU A 793 33.24 -4.36 11.54
CA LEU A 793 34.37 -3.64 12.13
C LEU A 793 35.64 -4.51 12.20
N LEU A 794 35.51 -5.78 12.59
CA LEU A 794 36.64 -6.71 12.68
C LEU A 794 37.25 -7.03 11.30
N CYS A 795 36.42 -7.29 10.28
CA CYS A 795 36.89 -7.50 8.92
C CYS A 795 37.49 -6.23 8.29
N CYS A 796 36.72 -5.14 8.22
CA CYS A 796 37.06 -3.99 7.39
C CYS A 796 38.02 -2.98 8.03
N HIS A 797 38.09 -2.91 9.37
CA HIS A 797 38.85 -1.90 10.11
C HIS A 797 39.97 -2.48 10.98
N PHE A 798 39.76 -3.62 11.65
CA PHE A 798 40.75 -4.21 12.56
C PHE A 798 41.57 -5.35 11.94
N GLY A 799 41.23 -5.83 10.74
CA GLY A 799 41.96 -6.89 10.02
C GLY A 799 41.83 -8.29 10.64
N GLU A 800 40.92 -8.51 11.58
CA GLU A 800 40.67 -9.82 12.20
C GLU A 800 39.53 -10.54 11.47
N VAL A 801 39.77 -10.85 10.19
CA VAL A 801 38.74 -11.42 9.29
C VAL A 801 38.16 -12.72 9.83
N ASP A 802 38.97 -13.63 10.37
CA ASP A 802 38.50 -14.92 10.87
C ASP A 802 37.50 -14.77 12.03
N LEU A 803 37.76 -13.81 12.93
CA LEU A 803 36.84 -13.51 14.03
C LEU A 803 35.61 -12.76 13.52
N GLY A 804 35.77 -11.84 12.57
CA GLY A 804 34.67 -11.14 11.92
C GLY A 804 33.71 -12.12 11.25
N PHE A 805 34.19 -12.95 10.32
CA PHE A 805 33.41 -13.97 9.62
C PHE A 805 32.67 -14.92 10.57
N ARG A 806 33.32 -15.37 11.64
CA ARG A 806 32.71 -16.21 12.69
C ARG A 806 31.53 -15.52 13.39
N LEU A 807 31.63 -14.21 13.64
CA LEU A 807 30.58 -13.42 14.28
C LEU A 807 29.47 -12.98 13.30
N GLY A 808 29.80 -12.80 12.02
CA GLY A 808 28.80 -12.53 10.97
C GLY A 808 27.87 -13.73 10.75
N ARG A 809 28.42 -14.96 10.71
CA ARG A 809 27.58 -16.17 10.72
C ARG A 809 26.75 -16.29 12.01
N LEU A 810 27.36 -16.02 13.17
CA LEU A 810 26.64 -16.00 14.46
C LEU A 810 25.49 -14.97 14.48
N SER A 811 25.59 -13.82 13.82
CA SER A 811 24.45 -12.89 13.74
C SER A 811 23.28 -13.42 12.92
N LEU A 812 23.51 -14.24 11.88
CA LEU A 812 22.42 -14.91 11.17
C LEU A 812 21.80 -16.01 12.05
N ASP A 813 22.63 -16.87 12.64
CA ASP A 813 22.19 -17.90 13.61
C ASP A 813 21.28 -17.30 14.71
N ILE A 814 21.63 -16.13 15.24
CA ILE A 814 20.83 -15.45 16.29
C ILE A 814 19.47 -15.01 15.75
N VAL A 815 19.36 -14.52 14.51
CA VAL A 815 18.06 -14.14 13.93
C VAL A 815 17.15 -15.36 13.79
N ASP A 816 17.70 -16.46 13.28
CA ASP A 816 16.94 -17.69 13.04
C ASP A 816 16.53 -18.36 14.37
N ASP A 817 17.45 -18.49 15.34
CA ASP A 817 17.18 -19.04 16.68
C ASP A 817 16.12 -18.22 17.44
N THR A 818 16.13 -16.89 17.31
CA THR A 818 15.18 -15.99 17.99
C THR A 818 13.92 -15.68 17.17
N LYS A 819 13.79 -16.25 15.96
CA LYS A 819 12.74 -15.95 14.97
C LYS A 819 12.55 -14.45 14.69
N ALA A 820 13.59 -13.64 14.85
CA ALA A 820 13.50 -12.18 14.87
C ALA A 820 13.59 -11.57 13.46
N LEU A 821 12.67 -11.98 12.58
CA LEU A 821 12.69 -11.70 11.14
C LEU A 821 12.76 -10.20 10.80
N HIS A 822 12.22 -9.32 11.65
CA HIS A 822 12.30 -7.87 11.48
C HIS A 822 13.73 -7.31 11.52
N TRP A 823 14.66 -7.94 12.25
CA TRP A 823 16.08 -7.54 12.24
C TRP A 823 16.87 -8.13 11.08
N GLN A 824 16.32 -9.12 10.37
CA GLN A 824 17.07 -9.88 9.36
C GLN A 824 17.62 -9.01 8.21
N PRO A 825 16.86 -8.06 7.61
CA PRO A 825 17.39 -7.26 6.50
C PRO A 825 18.65 -6.46 6.87
N ARG A 826 18.66 -5.87 8.08
CA ARG A 826 19.81 -5.13 8.63
C ARG A 826 21.03 -6.03 8.80
N VAL A 827 20.83 -7.26 9.31
CA VAL A 827 21.89 -8.25 9.43
C VAL A 827 22.41 -8.69 8.06
N LEU A 828 21.51 -9.02 7.13
CA LEU A 828 21.86 -9.45 5.77
C LEU A 828 22.70 -8.42 5.03
N VAL A 829 22.27 -7.15 5.03
CA VAL A 829 23.03 -6.03 4.45
C VAL A 829 24.45 -5.98 5.02
N LEU A 830 24.59 -5.96 6.35
CA LEU A 830 25.91 -5.85 7.00
C LEU A 830 26.84 -7.05 6.68
N VAL A 831 26.34 -8.29 6.76
CA VAL A 831 27.19 -9.47 6.59
C VAL A 831 27.50 -9.75 5.12
N HIS A 832 26.53 -9.66 4.22
CA HIS A 832 26.73 -10.00 2.81
C HIS A 832 27.55 -8.96 2.04
N THR A 833 27.66 -7.69 2.49
CA THR A 833 28.41 -6.65 1.76
C THR A 833 29.75 -6.26 2.38
N PHE A 834 29.98 -6.55 3.67
CA PHE A 834 31.23 -6.23 4.37
C PHE A 834 31.98 -7.44 4.93
N VAL A 835 31.30 -8.58 5.17
CA VAL A 835 31.90 -9.72 5.88
C VAL A 835 32.13 -10.89 4.95
N PHE A 836 31.09 -11.41 4.30
CA PHE A 836 31.19 -12.61 3.48
C PHE A 836 31.98 -12.37 2.20
N LEU A 837 31.91 -11.18 1.60
CA LEU A 837 32.81 -10.75 0.50
C LEU A 837 34.31 -10.75 0.84
N THR A 838 34.73 -11.01 2.08
CA THR A 838 36.15 -11.23 2.44
C THR A 838 36.63 -12.68 2.22
N ARG A 839 35.72 -13.60 1.82
CA ARG A 839 35.96 -15.04 1.60
C ARG A 839 35.13 -15.66 0.46
N ASP A 840 33.84 -15.34 0.41
CA ASP A 840 32.85 -15.94 -0.48
C ASP A 840 32.75 -15.18 -1.83
N SER A 841 32.09 -15.76 -2.85
CA SER A 841 31.96 -15.11 -4.18
C SER A 841 31.06 -13.87 -4.15
N LEU A 842 31.29 -12.94 -5.08
CA LEU A 842 30.39 -11.80 -5.35
C LEU A 842 28.99 -12.29 -5.77
N THR A 843 28.90 -13.33 -6.61
CA THR A 843 27.64 -13.89 -7.11
C THR A 843 26.74 -14.41 -5.99
N ASP A 844 27.34 -15.09 -5.01
CA ASP A 844 26.63 -15.79 -3.93
C ASP A 844 25.90 -14.80 -2.99
N GLN A 845 26.28 -13.52 -3.00
CA GLN A 845 25.65 -12.48 -2.18
C GLN A 845 24.39 -11.88 -2.80
N LEU A 846 24.14 -12.09 -4.11
CA LEU A 846 23.05 -11.43 -4.82
C LEU A 846 21.65 -11.89 -4.36
N ALA A 847 21.48 -13.20 -4.13
CA ALA A 847 20.20 -13.76 -3.69
C ALA A 847 19.86 -13.44 -2.21
N PRO A 848 20.80 -13.51 -1.25
CA PRO A 848 20.56 -13.02 0.11
C PRO A 848 20.19 -11.54 0.19
N LEU A 849 20.80 -10.68 -0.64
CA LEU A 849 20.45 -9.25 -0.69
C LEU A 849 19.07 -9.00 -1.31
N LEU A 850 18.67 -9.77 -2.33
CA LEU A 850 17.30 -9.72 -2.85
C LEU A 850 16.27 -10.18 -1.80
N THR A 851 16.62 -11.19 -1.00
CA THR A 851 15.79 -11.65 0.14
C THR A 851 15.68 -10.56 1.21
N GLY A 852 16.79 -9.88 1.53
CA GLY A 852 16.82 -8.73 2.42
C GLY A 852 15.93 -7.58 1.94
N HIS A 853 16.01 -7.23 0.65
CA HIS A 853 15.15 -6.22 0.03
C HIS A 853 13.65 -6.56 0.16
N ARG A 854 13.25 -7.77 -0.26
CA ARG A 854 11.85 -8.22 -0.19
C ARG A 854 11.30 -8.25 1.24
N ARG A 855 12.07 -8.77 2.19
CA ARG A 855 11.67 -8.83 3.61
C ARG A 855 11.63 -7.45 4.26
N ALA A 856 12.53 -6.53 3.88
CA ALA A 856 12.49 -5.16 4.37
C ALA A 856 11.21 -4.43 3.90
N LEU A 857 10.80 -4.59 2.63
CA LEU A 857 9.52 -4.06 2.13
C LEU A 857 8.31 -4.62 2.87
N ALA A 858 8.24 -5.94 3.06
CA ALA A 858 7.16 -6.59 3.82
C ALA A 858 7.10 -6.12 5.30
N ASN A 859 8.25 -5.77 5.88
CA ASN A 859 8.34 -5.23 7.24
C ASN A 859 8.12 -3.69 7.30
N GLY A 860 7.96 -3.00 6.17
CA GLY A 860 7.88 -1.53 6.10
C GLY A 860 9.21 -0.77 6.29
N ASP A 861 10.35 -1.46 6.37
CA ASP A 861 11.69 -0.85 6.48
C ASP A 861 12.20 -0.42 5.08
N THR A 862 11.66 0.70 4.58
CA THR A 862 11.97 1.20 3.23
C THR A 862 13.44 1.62 3.07
N GLU A 863 14.09 2.12 4.14
CA GLU A 863 15.53 2.45 4.15
C GLU A 863 16.38 1.20 3.88
N MET A 864 16.15 0.11 4.62
CA MET A 864 16.92 -1.13 4.43
C MET A 864 16.55 -1.86 3.13
N ALA A 865 15.29 -1.74 2.68
CA ALA A 865 14.88 -2.26 1.38
C ALA A 865 15.69 -1.62 0.24
N MET A 866 15.75 -0.29 0.21
CA MET A 866 16.49 0.43 -0.83
C MET A 866 18.00 0.25 -0.70
N THR A 867 18.53 0.21 0.52
CA THR A 867 19.95 -0.09 0.79
C THR A 867 20.35 -1.47 0.27
N ALA A 868 19.53 -2.50 0.50
CA ALA A 868 19.80 -3.85 0.01
C ALA A 868 19.78 -3.94 -1.53
N ALA A 869 18.80 -3.30 -2.17
CA ALA A 869 18.69 -3.23 -3.63
C ALA A 869 19.86 -2.48 -4.29
N GLN A 870 20.25 -1.34 -3.72
CA GLN A 870 21.41 -0.54 -4.13
C GLN A 870 22.70 -1.37 -4.05
N LEU A 871 22.93 -2.06 -2.94
CA LEU A 871 24.14 -2.86 -2.72
C LEU A 871 24.19 -4.11 -3.61
N ARG A 872 23.05 -4.79 -3.82
CA ARG A 872 22.92 -5.87 -4.81
C ARG A 872 23.29 -5.36 -6.21
N SER A 873 22.81 -4.19 -6.59
CA SER A 873 23.07 -3.59 -7.91
C SER A 873 24.56 -3.33 -8.14
N GLY A 874 25.26 -2.77 -7.14
CA GLY A 874 26.71 -2.57 -7.19
C GLY A 874 27.50 -3.88 -7.24
N ILE A 875 27.12 -4.89 -6.44
CA ILE A 875 27.76 -6.21 -6.47
C ILE A 875 27.54 -6.89 -7.82
N GLY A 876 26.33 -6.80 -8.40
CA GLY A 876 26.02 -7.38 -9.71
C GLY A 876 26.90 -6.83 -10.83
N LEU A 877 27.14 -5.51 -10.82
CA LEU A 877 28.03 -4.85 -11.79
C LEU A 877 29.47 -5.39 -11.69
N HIS A 878 29.97 -5.56 -10.45
CA HIS A 878 31.32 -6.09 -10.21
C HIS A 878 31.45 -7.61 -10.40
N ALA A 879 30.37 -8.36 -10.20
CA ALA A 879 30.27 -9.79 -10.48
C ALA A 879 30.18 -10.10 -11.98
N SER A 880 30.17 -9.07 -12.85
CA SER A 880 29.99 -9.21 -14.30
C SER A 880 28.66 -9.87 -14.71
N ILE A 881 27.59 -9.66 -13.93
CA ILE A 881 26.23 -10.02 -14.34
C ILE A 881 25.89 -9.29 -15.66
N PRO A 882 25.21 -9.94 -16.63
CA PRO A 882 24.85 -9.32 -17.90
C PRO A 882 24.18 -7.95 -17.71
N LEU A 883 24.70 -6.93 -18.39
CA LEU A 883 24.33 -5.54 -18.11
C LEU A 883 22.86 -5.22 -18.43
N LYS A 884 22.30 -5.81 -19.50
CA LYS A 884 20.91 -5.52 -19.93
C LYS A 884 19.86 -5.84 -18.83
N PRO A 885 19.76 -7.06 -18.27
CA PRO A 885 18.84 -7.33 -17.15
C PRO A 885 19.22 -6.58 -15.86
N LEU A 886 20.52 -6.36 -15.59
CA LEU A 886 20.94 -5.58 -14.42
C LEU A 886 20.50 -4.11 -14.50
N ILE A 887 20.46 -3.52 -15.69
CA ILE A 887 19.94 -2.16 -15.92
C ILE A 887 18.43 -2.10 -15.69
N SER A 888 17.67 -3.14 -16.05
CA SER A 888 16.23 -3.22 -15.71
C SER A 888 16.03 -3.26 -14.20
N ASP A 889 16.71 -4.16 -13.47
CA ASP A 889 16.73 -4.20 -12.00
C ASP A 889 17.02 -2.80 -11.42
N MET A 890 18.10 -2.15 -11.87
CA MET A 890 18.51 -0.83 -11.39
C MET A 890 17.47 0.27 -11.68
N LYS A 891 16.79 0.24 -12.84
CA LYS A 891 15.72 1.19 -13.18
C LYS A 891 14.50 0.99 -12.30
N LEU A 892 14.10 -0.26 -12.05
CA LEU A 892 13.01 -0.58 -11.13
C LEU A 892 13.32 -0.05 -9.72
N TYR A 893 14.50 -0.36 -9.18
CA TYR A 893 14.89 0.13 -7.86
C TYR A 893 14.97 1.67 -7.79
N LEU A 894 15.40 2.35 -8.86
CA LEU A 894 15.41 3.81 -8.90
C LEU A 894 13.99 4.41 -8.79
N ARG A 895 13.00 3.84 -9.50
CA ARG A 895 11.59 4.26 -9.37
C ARG A 895 11.08 4.07 -7.94
N MET A 896 11.38 2.93 -7.32
CA MET A 896 11.00 2.66 -5.92
C MET A 896 11.65 3.65 -4.94
N MET A 897 12.94 3.95 -5.13
CA MET A 897 13.64 4.95 -4.30
C MET A 897 13.01 6.34 -4.44
N GLN A 898 12.58 6.73 -5.64
CA GLN A 898 11.85 7.98 -5.87
C GLN A 898 10.49 7.99 -5.15
N ALA A 899 9.70 6.91 -5.29
CA ALA A 899 8.37 6.78 -4.68
C ALA A 899 8.36 6.77 -3.13
N HIS A 900 9.49 6.39 -2.51
CA HIS A 900 9.71 6.39 -1.06
C HIS A 900 10.65 7.51 -0.58
N GLY A 901 11.03 8.48 -1.43
CA GLY A 901 11.89 9.62 -1.03
C GLY A 901 13.32 9.26 -0.58
N GLN A 902 13.85 8.11 -0.99
CA GLN A 902 15.11 7.53 -0.50
C GLN A 902 16.36 8.13 -1.18
N THR A 903 16.52 9.45 -1.06
CA THR A 903 17.54 10.27 -1.72
C THR A 903 18.98 9.75 -1.53
N LEU A 904 19.33 9.28 -0.33
CA LEU A 904 20.67 8.73 -0.07
C LEU A 904 20.95 7.47 -0.90
N SER A 905 19.98 6.56 -1.03
CA SER A 905 20.16 5.36 -1.85
C SER A 905 20.28 5.69 -3.34
N MET A 906 19.53 6.71 -3.81
CA MET A 906 19.61 7.21 -5.18
C MET A 906 21.00 7.77 -5.52
N GLN A 907 21.61 8.55 -4.63
CA GLN A 907 22.95 9.14 -4.83
C GLN A 907 24.05 8.09 -5.06
N PHE A 908 23.85 6.86 -4.59
CA PHE A 908 24.78 5.74 -4.81
C PHE A 908 24.40 4.92 -6.04
N LEU A 909 23.10 4.72 -6.30
CA LEU A 909 22.62 3.92 -7.43
C LEU A 909 22.82 4.62 -8.78
N LEU A 910 22.56 5.93 -8.85
CA LEU A 910 22.61 6.71 -10.10
C LEU A 910 23.97 6.65 -10.82
N PRO A 911 25.14 6.83 -10.17
CA PRO A 911 26.44 6.69 -10.84
C PRO A 911 26.70 5.30 -11.41
N MET A 912 26.21 4.24 -10.73
CA MET A 912 26.36 2.85 -11.17
C MET A 912 25.45 2.54 -12.37
N LEU A 913 24.19 2.99 -12.32
CA LEU A 913 23.25 2.88 -13.44
C LEU A 913 23.75 3.64 -14.68
N GLN A 914 24.24 4.87 -14.52
CA GLN A 914 24.78 5.63 -15.64
C GLN A 914 26.06 4.98 -16.20
N SER A 915 26.91 4.39 -15.35
CA SER A 915 28.08 3.62 -15.82
C SER A 915 27.66 2.39 -16.65
N ALA A 916 26.63 1.66 -16.21
CA ALA A 916 26.08 0.53 -16.95
C ALA A 916 25.44 0.96 -18.29
N LEU A 917 24.69 2.06 -18.32
CA LEU A 917 24.12 2.64 -19.54
C LEU A 917 25.23 3.09 -20.52
N ASN A 918 26.29 3.74 -20.04
CA ASN A 918 27.44 4.13 -20.86
C ASN A 918 28.19 2.91 -21.43
N LEU A 919 28.22 1.77 -20.72
CA LEU A 919 28.81 0.51 -21.21
C LEU A 919 27.95 -0.17 -22.29
N VAL A 920 26.62 -0.05 -22.25
CA VAL A 920 25.71 -0.62 -23.25
C VAL A 920 25.54 0.31 -24.46
N HIS A 921 25.03 1.52 -24.26
CA HIS A 921 24.62 2.40 -25.36
C HIS A 921 25.79 3.25 -25.92
N GLY A 922 26.77 3.57 -25.07
CA GLY A 922 27.85 4.50 -25.38
C GLY A 922 27.47 5.95 -25.14
N SER A 923 28.48 6.80 -24.98
CA SER A 923 28.34 8.26 -24.89
C SER A 923 29.58 8.93 -25.49
N GLU A 924 29.51 10.22 -25.82
CA GLU A 924 30.65 10.97 -26.38
C GLU A 924 31.86 11.00 -25.43
N ASN A 925 31.61 10.93 -24.12
CA ASN A 925 32.62 10.71 -23.10
C ASN A 925 32.09 9.69 -22.07
N PRO A 926 32.54 8.42 -22.10
CA PRO A 926 32.09 7.37 -21.17
C PRO A 926 32.36 7.66 -19.68
N ALA A 927 33.30 8.55 -19.36
CA ALA A 927 33.60 9.01 -18.01
C ALA A 927 32.84 10.30 -17.62
N MET A 928 32.03 10.86 -18.52
CA MET A 928 31.11 11.95 -18.22
C MET A 928 29.79 11.35 -17.70
N LEU A 929 29.54 11.54 -16.41
CA LEU A 929 28.32 11.11 -15.72
C LEU A 929 27.42 12.33 -15.51
N THR A 930 26.99 12.94 -16.62
CA THR A 930 26.13 14.13 -16.63
C THR A 930 24.65 13.79 -16.60
N GLY A 931 23.90 14.54 -15.81
CA GLY A 931 22.44 14.51 -15.72
C GLY A 931 21.95 15.50 -14.67
N ASP A 932 20.77 16.08 -14.86
CA ASP A 932 20.28 17.30 -14.17
C ASP A 932 19.97 17.14 -12.66
N ILE A 933 20.36 16.01 -12.05
CA ILE A 933 19.94 15.57 -10.71
C ILE A 933 21.15 15.31 -9.77
N MET A 934 22.39 15.42 -10.27
CA MET A 934 23.58 14.90 -9.57
C MET A 934 24.63 15.97 -9.24
N ASP A 935 25.13 15.95 -8.00
CA ASP A 935 26.32 16.71 -7.59
C ASP A 935 27.60 15.99 -8.06
N GLU A 936 28.43 16.68 -8.85
CA GLU A 936 29.66 16.13 -9.42
C GLU A 936 30.74 15.83 -8.37
N GLU A 937 30.66 16.35 -7.15
CA GLU A 937 31.69 16.18 -6.12
C GLU A 937 31.61 14.83 -5.37
N HIS A 938 30.48 14.11 -5.45
CA HIS A 938 30.25 12.93 -4.61
C HIS A 938 31.20 11.76 -4.92
N VAL A 939 31.72 11.10 -3.90
CA VAL A 939 32.85 10.16 -4.05
C VAL A 939 32.53 8.90 -4.87
N TYR A 940 31.27 8.43 -4.88
CA TYR A 940 30.87 7.32 -5.77
C TYR A 940 30.81 7.73 -7.25
N VAL A 941 30.60 9.02 -7.55
CA VAL A 941 30.78 9.58 -8.90
C VAL A 941 32.26 9.50 -9.26
N LYS A 942 33.16 9.98 -8.40
CA LYS A 942 34.63 9.90 -8.63
C LYS A 942 35.11 8.46 -8.84
N TYR A 943 34.59 7.51 -8.07
CA TYR A 943 34.88 6.08 -8.25
C TYR A 943 34.39 5.56 -9.62
N SER A 944 33.15 5.88 -9.97
CA SER A 944 32.55 5.48 -11.26
C SER A 944 33.32 6.09 -12.44
N LYS A 945 33.69 7.38 -12.36
CA LYS A 945 34.55 8.06 -13.35
C LYS A 945 35.94 7.39 -13.48
N LEU A 946 36.57 7.00 -12.37
CA LEU A 946 37.84 6.24 -12.38
C LEU A 946 37.69 4.86 -13.06
N MET A 947 36.64 4.10 -12.72
CA MET A 947 36.36 2.81 -13.33
C MET A 947 36.14 2.94 -14.83
N MET A 948 35.28 3.87 -15.25
CA MET A 948 34.92 4.08 -16.66
C MET A 948 36.12 4.56 -17.48
N ALA A 949 36.90 5.53 -17.00
CA ALA A 949 38.11 5.99 -17.68
C ALA A 949 39.15 4.87 -17.80
N CYS A 950 39.31 4.02 -16.79
CA CYS A 950 40.20 2.86 -16.83
C CYS A 950 39.71 1.78 -17.83
N LEU A 951 38.41 1.44 -17.81
CA LEU A 951 37.82 0.45 -18.71
C LEU A 951 37.82 0.91 -20.18
N PHE A 952 37.62 2.20 -20.46
CA PHE A 952 37.71 2.76 -21.81
C PHE A 952 39.13 3.18 -22.21
N GLY A 953 40.14 2.91 -21.38
CA GLY A 953 41.55 3.14 -21.72
C GLY A 953 42.01 4.61 -21.74
N ASP A 954 41.18 5.55 -21.26
CA ASP A 954 41.60 6.94 -21.03
C ASP A 954 42.42 7.01 -19.72
N PHE A 955 43.66 6.53 -19.80
CA PHE A 955 44.59 6.52 -18.68
C PHE A 955 45.08 7.91 -18.29
N ALA A 956 44.90 8.94 -19.15
CA ALA A 956 45.21 10.32 -18.81
C ALA A 956 44.17 10.87 -17.83
N LEU A 957 42.89 10.70 -18.13
CA LEU A 957 41.80 11.04 -17.22
C LEU A 957 41.80 10.15 -15.97
N ALA A 958 41.95 8.83 -16.13
CA ALA A 958 41.96 7.90 -15.00
C ALA A 958 43.11 8.15 -14.02
N GLU A 959 44.28 8.62 -14.50
CA GLU A 959 45.38 9.04 -13.63
C GLU A 959 45.00 10.20 -12.68
N THR A 960 44.18 11.16 -13.13
CA THR A 960 43.75 12.29 -12.28
C THR A 960 43.00 11.79 -11.04
N PHE A 961 42.00 10.93 -11.23
CA PHE A 961 41.26 10.31 -10.13
C PHE A 961 42.14 9.37 -9.30
N ALA A 962 42.99 8.54 -9.94
CA ALA A 962 43.87 7.60 -9.24
C ALA A 962 44.91 8.28 -8.31
N ARG A 963 45.29 9.53 -8.61
CA ARG A 963 46.13 10.38 -7.76
C ARG A 963 45.36 11.01 -6.60
N ASP A 964 44.04 11.24 -6.73
CA ASP A 964 43.16 11.78 -5.68
C ASP A 964 42.66 10.71 -4.69
N VAL A 965 42.64 9.44 -5.08
CA VAL A 965 42.25 8.29 -4.22
C VAL A 965 42.79 8.34 -2.77
N PRO A 966 44.03 8.76 -2.45
CA PRO A 966 44.49 8.89 -1.06
C PRO A 966 43.69 9.86 -0.19
N ASN A 967 42.96 10.81 -0.78
CA ASN A 967 42.10 11.78 -0.11
C ASN A 967 40.67 11.25 0.14
N TRP A 968 40.30 10.12 -0.47
CA TRP A 968 38.94 9.58 -0.38
C TRP A 968 38.70 8.88 0.96
N PRO A 969 37.47 8.92 1.53
CA PRO A 969 37.11 8.25 2.78
C PRO A 969 36.93 6.72 2.63
N ILE A 970 37.92 6.04 2.02
CA ILE A 970 37.88 4.61 1.60
C ILE A 970 37.51 3.64 2.74
N VAL A 971 37.77 4.02 4.00
CA VAL A 971 37.53 3.19 5.19
C VAL A 971 36.05 2.82 5.35
N GLY A 972 35.13 3.71 4.94
CA GLY A 972 33.69 3.46 5.01
C GLY A 972 33.10 2.63 3.85
N PHE A 973 33.89 2.30 2.82
CA PHE A 973 33.38 1.58 1.65
C PHE A 973 33.34 0.07 1.85
N THR A 974 32.41 -0.57 1.14
CA THR A 974 32.27 -2.03 1.02
C THR A 974 33.53 -2.67 0.43
N VAL A 975 33.69 -3.98 0.67
CA VAL A 975 34.89 -4.72 0.24
C VAL A 975 35.07 -4.65 -1.28
N PHE A 976 34.00 -4.82 -2.05
CA PHE A 976 34.06 -4.83 -3.52
C PHE A 976 34.49 -3.47 -4.10
N ILE A 977 33.97 -2.35 -3.57
CA ILE A 977 34.36 -0.99 -3.99
C ILE A 977 35.84 -0.76 -3.68
N ARG A 978 36.31 -1.17 -2.49
CA ARG A 978 37.73 -1.04 -2.10
C ARG A 978 38.66 -1.84 -3.03
N VAL A 979 38.28 -3.07 -3.40
CA VAL A 979 39.00 -3.89 -4.38
C VAL A 979 39.05 -3.18 -5.74
N GLY A 980 37.90 -2.69 -6.23
CA GLY A 980 37.82 -1.97 -7.49
C GLY A 980 38.65 -0.69 -7.53
N ILE A 981 38.60 0.13 -6.46
CA ILE A 981 39.45 1.34 -6.34
C ILE A 981 40.93 0.97 -6.46
N PHE A 982 41.40 -0.05 -5.73
CA PHE A 982 42.81 -0.43 -5.76
C PHE A 982 43.24 -1.04 -7.10
N LEU A 983 42.37 -1.81 -7.75
CA LEU A 983 42.59 -2.33 -9.10
C LEU A 983 42.70 -1.18 -10.12
N TYR A 984 41.64 -0.38 -10.29
CA TYR A 984 41.58 0.62 -11.36
C TYR A 984 42.59 1.75 -11.15
N ALA A 985 42.84 2.19 -9.92
CA ALA A 985 43.90 3.16 -9.64
C ALA A 985 45.31 2.57 -9.91
N GLY A 986 45.52 1.30 -9.56
CA GLY A 986 46.78 0.59 -9.80
C GLY A 986 47.08 0.41 -11.28
N VAL A 987 46.10 -0.04 -12.07
CA VAL A 987 46.22 -0.19 -13.54
C VAL A 987 46.43 1.18 -14.21
N SER A 988 45.65 2.19 -13.83
CA SER A 988 45.76 3.53 -14.43
C SER A 988 47.14 4.16 -14.21
N LEU A 989 47.71 4.02 -13.01
CA LEU A 989 49.06 4.54 -12.71
C LEU A 989 50.20 3.67 -13.28
N ALA A 990 49.91 2.43 -13.69
CA ALA A 990 50.83 1.62 -14.50
C ALA A 990 50.85 2.11 -15.95
N ALA A 991 49.66 2.25 -16.53
CA ALA A 991 49.40 2.56 -17.93
C ALA A 991 49.69 4.02 -18.30
N ALA A 992 49.63 4.94 -17.33
CA ALA A 992 49.90 6.36 -17.50
C ALA A 992 51.19 6.63 -18.31
N SER A 993 51.09 7.54 -19.29
CA SER A 993 52.23 8.05 -20.04
C SER A 993 53.08 9.02 -19.22
N SER A 994 52.52 9.61 -18.16
CA SER A 994 53.19 10.58 -17.30
C SER A 994 54.05 9.93 -16.21
N GLY A 995 55.12 10.62 -15.83
CA GLY A 995 56.02 10.21 -14.76
C GLY A 995 57.07 9.14 -15.13
N SER A 996 58.16 9.12 -14.35
CA SER A 996 59.25 8.17 -14.59
C SER A 996 58.84 6.71 -14.34
N LYS A 997 59.50 5.77 -15.02
CA LYS A 997 59.37 4.32 -14.79
C LYS A 997 59.50 3.93 -13.31
N ARG A 998 60.34 4.62 -12.54
CA ARG A 998 60.48 4.43 -11.08
C ARG A 998 59.27 4.91 -10.28
N ALA A 999 58.63 6.00 -10.71
CA ALA A 999 57.41 6.53 -10.08
C ALA A 999 56.22 5.59 -10.32
N ARG A 1000 55.98 5.18 -11.58
CA ARG A 1000 54.91 4.23 -11.93
C ARG A 1000 55.05 2.90 -11.18
N LEU A 1001 56.25 2.30 -11.18
CA LEU A 1001 56.51 1.08 -10.38
C LEU A 1001 56.24 1.24 -8.89
N ARG A 1002 56.46 2.42 -8.30
CA ARG A 1002 56.17 2.69 -6.89
C ARG A 1002 54.65 2.71 -6.65
N SER A 1003 53.89 3.42 -7.50
CA SER A 1003 52.43 3.51 -7.42
C SER A 1003 51.74 2.15 -7.58
N VAL A 1004 52.12 1.36 -8.59
CA VAL A 1004 51.54 0.02 -8.80
C VAL A 1004 51.82 -0.89 -7.63
N ARG A 1005 53.05 -0.92 -7.11
CA ARG A 1005 53.41 -1.71 -5.92
C ARG A 1005 52.66 -1.27 -4.66
N GLN A 1006 52.37 0.03 -4.51
CA GLN A 1006 51.59 0.55 -3.39
C GLN A 1006 50.15 0.00 -3.43
N TYR A 1007 49.48 0.06 -4.58
CA TYR A 1007 48.12 -0.46 -4.73
C TYR A 1007 48.05 -1.99 -4.70
N LEU A 1008 49.03 -2.69 -5.29
CA LEU A 1008 49.19 -4.14 -5.16
C LEU A 1008 49.35 -4.56 -3.68
N GLY A 1009 50.14 -3.82 -2.90
CA GLY A 1009 50.29 -4.06 -1.45
C GLY A 1009 49.00 -3.82 -0.67
N LYS A 1010 48.26 -2.75 -0.98
CA LYS A 1010 46.92 -2.49 -0.40
C LYS A 1010 45.92 -3.60 -0.73
N LEU A 1011 45.88 -4.03 -2.00
CA LEU A 1011 44.99 -5.09 -2.47
C LEU A 1011 45.31 -6.42 -1.80
N LYS A 1012 46.57 -6.89 -1.85
CA LYS A 1012 47.02 -8.12 -1.18
C LYS A 1012 46.74 -8.12 0.32
N SER A 1013 46.84 -6.97 0.98
CA SER A 1013 46.50 -6.84 2.40
C SER A 1013 44.99 -7.02 2.65
N LEU A 1014 44.15 -6.40 1.83
CA LEU A 1014 42.69 -6.48 1.92
C LEU A 1014 42.16 -7.89 1.63
N VAL A 1015 42.73 -8.57 0.62
CA VAL A 1015 42.18 -9.85 0.10
C VAL A 1015 42.90 -11.10 0.63
N ARG A 1016 43.79 -10.94 1.63
CA ARG A 1016 44.61 -12.03 2.19
C ARG A 1016 43.80 -13.24 2.68
N SER A 1017 42.56 -13.01 3.12
CA SER A 1017 41.63 -14.03 3.62
C SER A 1017 40.72 -14.63 2.56
N SER A 1018 40.78 -14.14 1.31
CA SER A 1018 39.73 -14.38 0.30
C SER A 1018 39.80 -15.71 -0.44
N GLU A 1019 40.62 -16.66 0.03
CA GLU A 1019 40.74 -18.03 -0.53
C GLU A 1019 40.91 -18.04 -2.07
N GLY A 1020 41.57 -17.01 -2.63
CA GLY A 1020 41.85 -16.85 -4.06
C GLY A 1020 40.79 -16.12 -4.88
N ARG A 1021 39.62 -15.75 -4.31
CA ARG A 1021 38.54 -15.08 -5.05
C ARG A 1021 38.97 -13.79 -5.76
N TYR A 1022 39.86 -13.00 -5.14
CA TYR A 1022 40.41 -11.79 -5.76
C TYR A 1022 41.81 -11.94 -6.36
N ASP A 1023 42.30 -13.17 -6.55
CA ASP A 1023 43.59 -13.42 -7.21
C ASP A 1023 43.65 -12.93 -8.67
N PRO A 1024 42.56 -12.90 -9.48
CA PRO A 1024 42.60 -12.26 -10.80
C PRO A 1024 43.04 -10.80 -10.75
N GLN A 1025 42.45 -10.01 -9.84
CA GLN A 1025 42.76 -8.58 -9.66
C GLN A 1025 44.17 -8.37 -9.13
N VAL A 1026 44.66 -9.27 -8.27
CA VAL A 1026 46.05 -9.28 -7.79
C VAL A 1026 47.02 -9.60 -8.96
N CYS A 1027 46.71 -10.61 -9.78
CA CYS A 1027 47.54 -11.01 -10.91
C CYS A 1027 47.62 -9.93 -12.00
N ILE A 1028 46.55 -9.19 -12.27
CA ILE A 1028 46.58 -8.00 -13.15
C ILE A 1028 47.59 -6.96 -12.65
N LEU A 1029 47.56 -6.60 -11.35
CA LEU A 1029 48.49 -5.62 -10.81
C LEU A 1029 49.94 -6.14 -10.72
N GLU A 1030 50.15 -7.45 -10.59
CA GLU A 1030 51.47 -8.07 -10.76
C GLU A 1030 51.97 -7.98 -12.20
N ALA A 1031 51.11 -8.28 -13.17
CA ALA A 1031 51.41 -8.21 -14.60
C ALA A 1031 51.77 -6.78 -15.04
N GLU A 1032 50.98 -5.78 -14.64
CA GLU A 1032 51.31 -4.36 -14.84
C GLU A 1032 52.67 -3.99 -14.22
N ALA A 1033 52.97 -4.47 -13.01
CA ALA A 1033 54.25 -4.21 -12.34
C ALA A 1033 55.45 -4.91 -12.99
N LEU A 1034 55.24 -5.87 -13.89
CA LEU A 1034 56.25 -6.51 -14.75
C LEU A 1034 56.32 -5.81 -16.11
N GLY A 1035 55.18 -5.45 -16.70
CA GLY A 1035 55.10 -4.66 -17.95
C GLY A 1035 55.83 -3.33 -17.84
N VAL A 1036 55.63 -2.57 -16.75
CA VAL A 1036 56.38 -1.31 -16.51
C VAL A 1036 57.90 -1.55 -16.36
N ARG A 1037 58.36 -2.77 -16.00
CA ARG A 1037 59.79 -3.12 -16.02
C ARG A 1037 60.32 -3.46 -17.41
N GLY A 1038 59.45 -3.79 -18.36
CA GLY A 1038 59.83 -4.35 -19.66
C GLY A 1038 60.08 -5.87 -19.60
N GLU A 1039 59.56 -6.55 -18.58
CA GLU A 1039 59.61 -8.01 -18.45
C GLU A 1039 58.38 -8.61 -19.17
N THR A 1040 58.30 -8.45 -20.50
CA THR A 1040 57.09 -8.71 -21.31
C THR A 1040 56.53 -10.12 -21.11
N ASP A 1041 57.34 -11.16 -21.32
CA ASP A 1041 56.88 -12.57 -21.26
C ASP A 1041 56.34 -12.92 -19.86
N ALA A 1042 56.99 -12.41 -18.81
CA ALA A 1042 56.56 -12.59 -17.43
C ALA A 1042 55.26 -11.83 -17.12
N ALA A 1043 55.06 -10.65 -17.72
CA ALA A 1043 53.80 -9.91 -17.63
C ALA A 1043 52.66 -10.65 -18.34
N VAL A 1044 52.89 -11.16 -19.55
CA VAL A 1044 51.90 -11.92 -20.33
C VAL A 1044 51.51 -13.22 -19.62
N ALA A 1045 52.47 -13.97 -19.08
CA ALA A 1045 52.18 -15.16 -18.27
C ALA A 1045 51.32 -14.83 -17.02
N LYS A 1046 51.50 -13.65 -16.42
CA LYS A 1046 50.69 -13.18 -15.29
C LYS A 1046 49.30 -12.69 -15.71
N PHE A 1047 49.14 -12.07 -16.87
CA PHE A 1047 47.82 -11.78 -17.43
C PHE A 1047 47.07 -13.06 -17.79
N GLN A 1048 47.74 -14.06 -18.38
CA GLN A 1048 47.11 -15.35 -18.69
C GLN A 1048 46.55 -16.02 -17.43
N LEU A 1049 47.35 -16.09 -16.36
CA LEU A 1049 46.88 -16.57 -15.06
C LEU A 1049 45.68 -15.77 -14.53
N ALA A 1050 45.67 -14.44 -14.69
CA ALA A 1050 44.52 -13.62 -14.30
C ALA A 1050 43.26 -13.92 -15.13
N ILE A 1051 43.43 -14.15 -16.44
CA ILE A 1051 42.34 -14.48 -17.37
C ILE A 1051 41.71 -15.82 -17.02
N ASP A 1052 42.54 -16.84 -16.76
CA ASP A 1052 42.06 -18.19 -16.45
C ASP A 1052 41.30 -18.19 -15.11
N LEU A 1053 41.88 -17.61 -14.05
CA LEU A 1053 41.23 -17.47 -12.74
C LEU A 1053 39.96 -16.58 -12.76
N ALA A 1054 39.87 -15.64 -13.70
CA ALA A 1054 38.65 -14.81 -13.88
C ALA A 1054 37.56 -15.54 -14.66
N ARG A 1055 37.92 -16.42 -15.60
CA ARG A 1055 36.98 -17.28 -16.34
C ARG A 1055 36.31 -18.29 -15.43
N ASP A 1056 37.08 -18.94 -14.56
CA ASP A 1056 36.55 -19.89 -13.55
C ASP A 1056 35.52 -19.25 -12.59
N GLN A 1057 35.54 -17.92 -12.48
CA GLN A 1057 34.63 -17.12 -11.65
C GLN A 1057 33.60 -16.31 -12.47
N ASN A 1058 33.53 -16.49 -13.79
CA ASN A 1058 32.68 -15.74 -14.72
C ASN A 1058 32.82 -14.19 -14.65
N LEU A 1059 33.99 -13.69 -14.23
CA LEU A 1059 34.26 -12.25 -14.10
C LEU A 1059 34.61 -11.61 -15.45
N HIS A 1060 33.64 -11.59 -16.38
CA HIS A 1060 33.81 -11.13 -17.76
C HIS A 1060 34.46 -9.75 -17.90
N ALA A 1061 34.12 -8.77 -17.04
CA ALA A 1061 34.76 -7.46 -17.05
C ALA A 1061 36.27 -7.52 -16.71
N ILE A 1062 36.66 -8.42 -15.82
CA ILE A 1062 38.06 -8.63 -15.40
C ILE A 1062 38.83 -9.41 -16.48
N VAL A 1063 38.20 -10.39 -17.13
CA VAL A 1063 38.76 -11.08 -18.31
C VAL A 1063 39.04 -10.07 -19.42
N GLY A 1064 38.06 -9.22 -19.76
CA GLY A 1064 38.17 -8.19 -20.78
C GLY A 1064 39.33 -7.22 -20.51
N LEU A 1065 39.39 -6.68 -19.29
CA LEU A 1065 40.48 -5.80 -18.84
C LEU A 1065 41.85 -6.50 -18.92
N ALA A 1066 42.00 -7.72 -18.39
CA ALA A 1066 43.27 -8.44 -18.41
C ALA A 1066 43.76 -8.70 -19.86
N CYS A 1067 42.85 -9.09 -20.75
CA CYS A 1067 43.15 -9.31 -22.16
C CYS A 1067 43.58 -8.01 -22.87
N GLU A 1068 42.86 -6.90 -22.69
CA GLU A 1068 43.19 -5.61 -23.31
C GLU A 1068 44.55 -5.06 -22.83
N ARG A 1069 44.87 -5.25 -21.54
CA ARG A 1069 46.17 -4.86 -20.97
C ARG A 1069 47.33 -5.74 -21.47
N ALA A 1070 47.11 -7.05 -21.62
CA ALA A 1070 48.07 -7.95 -22.28
C ALA A 1070 48.33 -7.56 -23.74
N TRP A 1071 47.28 -7.31 -24.52
CA TRP A 1071 47.36 -6.80 -25.90
C TRP A 1071 48.19 -5.51 -25.99
N THR A 1072 47.94 -4.55 -25.09
CA THR A 1072 48.66 -3.26 -25.06
C THR A 1072 50.16 -3.46 -24.84
N ILE A 1073 50.54 -4.34 -23.92
CA ILE A 1073 51.96 -4.61 -23.59
C ILE A 1073 52.65 -5.40 -24.71
N LEU A 1074 51.98 -6.37 -25.33
CA LEU A 1074 52.52 -7.09 -26.49
C LEU A 1074 52.69 -6.19 -27.73
N GLN A 1075 51.77 -5.25 -27.97
CA GLN A 1075 51.94 -4.22 -29.00
C GLN A 1075 53.18 -3.35 -28.75
N GLN A 1076 53.38 -2.88 -27.51
CA GLN A 1076 54.56 -2.09 -27.14
C GLN A 1076 55.88 -2.86 -27.30
N ALA A 1077 55.83 -4.19 -27.23
CA ALA A 1077 56.97 -5.09 -27.47
C ALA A 1077 57.14 -5.49 -28.96
N GLY A 1078 56.23 -5.11 -29.86
CA GLY A 1078 56.26 -5.44 -31.29
C GLY A 1078 55.69 -6.81 -31.68
N SER A 1079 55.09 -7.55 -30.75
CA SER A 1079 54.59 -8.92 -30.96
C SER A 1079 53.14 -8.96 -31.48
N CYS A 1080 52.88 -8.34 -32.64
CA CYS A 1080 51.53 -8.08 -33.16
C CYS A 1080 50.63 -9.32 -33.32
N VAL A 1081 51.20 -10.46 -33.77
CA VAL A 1081 50.42 -11.70 -34.01
C VAL A 1081 49.89 -12.29 -32.71
N GLU A 1082 50.68 -12.26 -31.63
CA GLU A 1082 50.26 -12.75 -30.32
C GLU A 1082 49.31 -11.76 -29.64
N ALA A 1083 49.57 -10.45 -29.76
CA ALA A 1083 48.69 -9.40 -29.26
C ALA A 1083 47.25 -9.56 -29.79
N SER A 1084 47.08 -9.86 -31.08
CA SER A 1084 45.76 -9.97 -31.72
C SER A 1084 44.84 -11.02 -31.06
N LYS A 1085 45.40 -12.13 -30.54
CA LYS A 1085 44.66 -13.18 -29.83
C LYS A 1085 44.04 -12.67 -28.52
N TYR A 1086 44.75 -11.80 -27.82
CA TYR A 1086 44.24 -11.19 -26.60
C TYR A 1086 43.17 -10.14 -26.90
N LEU A 1087 43.30 -9.37 -27.99
CA LEU A 1087 42.27 -8.41 -28.38
C LEU A 1087 40.93 -9.10 -28.70
N VAL A 1088 40.93 -10.21 -29.44
CA VAL A 1088 39.70 -10.98 -29.73
C VAL A 1088 39.06 -11.48 -28.42
N GLN A 1089 39.86 -12.07 -27.51
CA GLN A 1089 39.37 -12.53 -26.21
C GLN A 1089 38.85 -11.38 -25.31
N ALA A 1090 39.40 -10.17 -25.44
CA ALA A 1090 38.87 -8.98 -24.76
C ALA A 1090 37.48 -8.62 -25.29
N THR A 1091 37.32 -8.57 -26.61
CA THR A 1091 36.04 -8.29 -27.27
C THR A 1091 34.97 -9.32 -26.89
N GLU A 1092 35.27 -10.63 -26.96
CA GLU A 1092 34.35 -11.69 -26.54
C GLU A 1092 33.92 -11.57 -25.07
N ALA A 1093 34.84 -11.20 -24.18
CA ALA A 1093 34.54 -11.04 -22.76
C ALA A 1093 33.63 -9.83 -22.49
N PHE A 1094 33.92 -8.68 -23.11
CA PHE A 1094 33.05 -7.50 -23.01
C PHE A 1094 31.67 -7.75 -23.65
N GLN A 1095 31.60 -8.51 -24.75
CA GLN A 1095 30.34 -8.90 -25.38
C GLN A 1095 29.50 -9.83 -24.46
N LYS A 1096 30.11 -10.83 -23.81
CA LYS A 1096 29.42 -11.70 -22.83
C LYS A 1096 28.87 -10.94 -21.62
N TRP A 1097 29.54 -9.85 -21.23
CA TRP A 1097 29.03 -8.94 -20.20
C TRP A 1097 27.88 -8.04 -20.71
N GLY A 1098 27.76 -7.84 -22.03
CA GLY A 1098 26.82 -6.90 -22.66
C GLY A 1098 27.35 -5.46 -22.73
N ALA A 1099 28.67 -5.26 -22.65
CA ALA A 1099 29.30 -3.94 -22.75
C ALA A 1099 29.49 -3.52 -24.22
N ASP A 1100 28.37 -3.41 -24.94
CA ASP A 1100 28.31 -3.21 -26.39
C ASP A 1100 29.07 -1.95 -26.86
N ALA A 1101 29.12 -0.88 -26.06
CA ALA A 1101 29.91 0.32 -26.34
C ALA A 1101 31.42 0.07 -26.25
N LYS A 1102 31.87 -0.78 -25.32
CA LYS A 1102 33.28 -1.18 -25.22
C LYS A 1102 33.68 -2.12 -26.37
N VAL A 1103 32.78 -3.01 -26.80
CA VAL A 1103 32.94 -3.82 -28.02
C VAL A 1103 33.12 -2.92 -29.25
N LYS A 1104 32.24 -1.91 -29.42
CA LYS A 1104 32.35 -0.90 -30.49
C LYS A 1104 33.68 -0.12 -30.44
N GLN A 1105 34.20 0.21 -29.24
CA GLN A 1105 35.49 0.87 -29.10
C GLN A 1105 36.67 0.01 -29.58
N LEU A 1106 36.64 -1.31 -29.33
CA LEU A 1106 37.72 -2.22 -29.69
C LEU A 1106 37.67 -2.66 -31.17
N ALA A 1107 36.49 -2.66 -31.79
CA ALA A 1107 36.26 -3.17 -33.14
C ALA A 1107 37.20 -2.62 -34.25
N PRO A 1108 37.58 -1.32 -34.29
CA PRO A 1108 38.52 -0.80 -35.29
C PRO A 1108 39.92 -1.43 -35.22
N SER A 1109 40.33 -1.93 -34.04
CA SER A 1109 41.62 -2.57 -33.79
C SER A 1109 41.63 -4.07 -34.11
N LEU A 1110 40.47 -4.70 -34.32
CA LEU A 1110 40.37 -6.14 -34.59
C LEU A 1110 40.90 -6.50 -35.98
N PRO A 1111 41.46 -7.72 -36.17
CA PRO A 1111 41.75 -8.27 -37.50
C PRO A 1111 40.51 -8.24 -38.42
N PRO A 1112 40.66 -8.01 -39.73
CA PRO A 1112 39.54 -7.88 -40.65
C PRO A 1112 38.58 -9.08 -40.62
N GLU A 1113 39.13 -10.29 -40.57
CA GLU A 1113 38.40 -11.57 -40.57
C GLU A 1113 37.46 -11.73 -39.37
N CYS A 1114 37.85 -11.22 -38.19
CA CYS A 1114 37.00 -11.26 -37.00
C CYS A 1114 35.95 -10.16 -37.01
N ARG A 1115 36.27 -9.00 -37.61
CA ARG A 1115 35.54 -7.74 -37.45
C ARG A 1115 34.07 -7.84 -37.85
N GLN A 1116 33.76 -8.60 -38.89
CA GLN A 1116 32.40 -8.73 -39.42
C GLN A 1116 31.47 -9.51 -38.47
N SER A 1117 31.94 -10.63 -37.89
CA SER A 1117 31.16 -11.46 -36.95
C SER A 1117 30.71 -10.71 -35.68
N PHE A 1118 31.53 -9.76 -35.19
CA PHE A 1118 31.18 -8.95 -34.02
C PHE A 1118 30.27 -7.77 -34.36
N ILE A 1119 30.31 -7.25 -35.59
CA ILE A 1119 29.41 -6.17 -36.05
C ILE A 1119 28.00 -6.72 -36.28
N GLU A 1120 27.87 -7.88 -36.92
CA GLU A 1120 26.56 -8.52 -37.19
C GLU A 1120 25.80 -8.84 -35.90
N HIS A 1121 26.47 -9.14 -34.79
CA HIS A 1121 25.84 -9.33 -33.48
C HIS A 1121 25.41 -8.03 -32.78
N LEU A 1122 25.98 -6.87 -33.14
CA LEU A 1122 25.56 -5.57 -32.60
C LEU A 1122 24.26 -5.10 -33.28
N ASP A 1123 24.17 -5.25 -34.60
CA ASP A 1123 23.01 -4.79 -35.40
C ASP A 1123 21.74 -5.63 -35.17
N VAL A 1124 21.86 -6.89 -34.74
CA VAL A 1124 20.72 -7.74 -34.33
C VAL A 1124 20.21 -7.40 -32.90
N SER A 1125 20.88 -6.49 -32.19
CA SER A 1125 20.59 -6.15 -30.78
C SER A 1125 20.14 -4.70 -30.55
N GLN A 1126 19.92 -3.95 -31.63
CA GLN A 1126 19.22 -2.65 -31.67
C GLN A 1126 17.74 -2.85 -32.01
#